data_AF-A0A1V4D0G5-F1
#
_entry.id   AF-A0A1V4D0G5-F1
#
_cell.length_a   1.000
_cell.length_b   1.000
_cell.length_c   1.000
_cell.angle_alpha   90.00
_cell.angle_beta   90.00
_cell.angle_gamma   90.00
#
_symmetry.space_group_name_H-M   'P 1'
#
loop_
_entity.id
_entity.type
_entity.pdbx_description
1 polymer ?
#
loop_
_entity_poly.entity_id
_entity_poly.type
_entity_poly.pdbx_seq_one_letter_code
_entity_poly.pdbx_strand_id
1 'polypeptide(L)'
;MAALSLALVLLGACLAFLTPTSAAADPIGDCTATKGAVVAVDFGPFGGKVERGCDTTPTTGYELLHEGGFSTAGTEHDGPAFICRIGFGPFNSGTQYPTPDKESCVLTPPATAYWSYWTAPPGQDEWTYSPYGAMDRKLKNGDVDAWVFGGTDVGGSTGEPEFSPDDVRAGGGGGTPGPGGGTPTGPSGEVDITAAATWLKGRLTDGTRIDNDGTPDYALTAETGYALAAADGKGADLDKVTAFLAAHTADYAYPGGRDQAPDAPAAARLALLAEITGADPADFGGHDLVGDLRKNVCAAGPESGEPTPGCTAKGDVRNATYAEGQALSVLALLRAGATPPAATVDRLTQLQCKDGGVTSILIRPGENCDGDPATTGIVALVLHKAGGHGEAVTRARAYLTEAQREDGSFPGYSGATTGSVTATAYAAQALRALGDTDRADAAVGWLSRQQLDGGGFGFEEGAAEPAVYPAAVAVLAGARTSLVTLTAKKSGPTQPPTTEPGTPTTPPPGVGPDLKKGVAYLTSAANLKQGQYYTAGPSSSRADFGLTIDGAYALAATGLNNAKLRGIVDHLDHGGKDGEGRTVDDWTGIGTAYAAGGSLGKTALLAEVVGRDPRDFGGHDLIAALGKAVCAEPSAPPDRSCAAKGAYAYAPSVFAQSLAVMAQVRAGEKTVAEEPIAYLESLQHTSGAWPSLIPATGDSDVDSTAIAAMALDLAGGEKADAAVGKALKWIASKQLSDGGFPGAAGNSVNSAALAVQGLSLDAATYTDEITKARTFLASQQNTDGGFNVAEEGQRGSDLRASTQAVGGATGIPFGELKRSLADTSPQPTPSPSDSGPDIVTPDDTGGADGGHTADGGSGDDGGGALASTGVRLGTLAVIAALLVVAGWRTAVVARRRTGRPDAGSAR
;
A
#
# COMPACT_ATOMS: atom_id res chain seq x y z
N MET A 1 -30.61 -42.56 44.10
CA MET A 1 -29.51 -41.68 44.58
C MET A 1 -28.25 -41.80 43.74
N ALA A 2 -27.73 -43.00 43.42
CA ALA A 2 -26.51 -43.15 42.60
C ALA A 2 -26.58 -42.51 41.19
N ALA A 3 -27.74 -42.51 40.54
CA ALA A 3 -27.92 -41.89 39.22
C ALA A 3 -27.93 -40.35 39.27
N LEU A 4 -28.36 -39.76 40.39
CA LEU A 4 -28.39 -38.29 40.56
C LEU A 4 -26.97 -37.76 40.83
N SER A 5 -26.18 -38.49 41.63
CA SER A 5 -24.78 -38.16 41.91
C SER A 5 -23.91 -38.24 40.66
N LEU A 6 -24.17 -39.19 39.75
CA LEU A 6 -23.43 -39.31 38.50
C LEU A 6 -23.76 -38.17 37.52
N ALA A 7 -25.03 -37.74 37.46
CA ALA A 7 -25.46 -36.63 36.60
C ALA A 7 -24.90 -35.27 37.06
N LEU A 8 -24.78 -35.04 38.37
CA LEU A 8 -24.16 -33.83 38.93
C LEU A 8 -22.64 -33.77 38.69
N VAL A 9 -21.95 -34.91 38.73
CA VAL A 9 -20.51 -34.99 38.41
C VAL A 9 -20.26 -34.79 36.90
N LEU A 10 -21.15 -35.31 36.05
CA LEU A 10 -21.10 -35.09 34.60
C LEU A 10 -21.43 -33.65 34.20
N LEU A 11 -22.41 -33.00 34.85
CA LEU A 11 -22.67 -31.57 34.62
C LEU A 11 -21.50 -30.69 35.10
N GLY A 12 -20.91 -31.01 36.25
CA GLY A 12 -19.73 -30.29 36.76
C GLY A 12 -18.49 -30.44 35.86
N ALA A 13 -18.28 -31.62 35.28
CA ALA A 13 -17.22 -31.86 34.31
C ALA A 13 -17.48 -31.16 32.97
N CYS A 14 -18.72 -31.17 32.45
CA CYS A 14 -19.06 -30.47 31.22
C CYS A 14 -18.97 -28.94 31.35
N LEU A 15 -19.27 -28.36 32.52
CA LEU A 15 -19.10 -26.93 32.79
C LEU A 15 -17.62 -26.52 32.90
N ALA A 16 -16.73 -27.42 33.33
CA ALA A 16 -15.29 -27.16 33.38
C ALA A 16 -14.59 -27.24 32.01
N PHE A 17 -15.21 -27.90 31.02
CA PHE A 17 -14.69 -28.01 29.65
C PHE A 17 -15.29 -26.98 28.66
N LEU A 18 -16.25 -26.16 29.11
CA LEU A 18 -16.91 -25.13 28.29
C LEU A 18 -16.52 -23.69 28.69
N THR A 19 -15.68 -23.51 29.71
CA THR A 19 -15.01 -22.24 29.95
C THR A 19 -13.71 -22.23 29.14
N PRO A 20 -13.56 -21.41 28.08
CA PRO A 20 -12.24 -21.16 27.55
C PRO A 20 -11.44 -20.50 28.68
N THR A 21 -10.51 -21.23 29.28
CA THR A 21 -9.45 -20.60 30.07
C THR A 21 -8.66 -19.77 29.07
N SER A 22 -8.84 -18.46 29.10
CA SER A 22 -7.93 -17.52 28.44
C SER A 22 -6.50 -17.94 28.79
N ALA A 23 -5.65 -18.07 27.78
CA ALA A 23 -4.22 -18.24 28.04
C ALA A 23 -3.81 -17.10 28.98
N ALA A 24 -3.27 -17.46 30.15
CA ALA A 24 -2.78 -16.45 31.07
C ALA A 24 -1.50 -15.89 30.47
N ALA A 25 -1.36 -14.57 30.45
CA ALA A 25 -0.15 -13.93 29.97
C ALA A 25 1.10 -14.53 30.61
N ASP A 26 2.16 -14.63 29.81
CA ASP A 26 3.45 -15.07 30.34
C ASP A 26 3.87 -14.12 31.48
N PRO A 27 4.59 -14.63 32.51
CA PRO A 27 5.10 -13.77 33.57
C PRO A 27 5.90 -12.62 32.97
N ILE A 28 5.58 -11.37 33.35
CA ILE A 28 6.21 -10.18 32.75
C ILE A 28 7.75 -10.20 32.81
N GLY A 29 8.35 -10.91 33.79
CA GLY A 29 9.80 -11.08 33.91
C GLY A 29 10.45 -12.05 32.93
N ASP A 30 9.66 -12.86 32.22
CA ASP A 30 10.15 -13.82 31.22
C ASP A 30 10.34 -13.19 29.84
N CYS A 31 9.63 -12.08 29.58
CA CYS A 31 9.96 -11.18 28.48
C CYS A 31 11.12 -10.29 28.91
N THR A 32 12.23 -10.39 28.21
CA THR A 32 13.40 -9.53 28.41
C THR A 32 13.62 -8.72 27.14
N ALA A 33 14.58 -7.80 27.18
CA ALA A 33 14.94 -7.04 25.99
C ALA A 33 15.56 -7.89 24.85
N THR A 34 15.82 -9.18 25.06
CA THR A 34 16.32 -10.12 24.04
C THR A 34 15.47 -11.37 23.89
N LYS A 35 14.31 -11.45 24.57
CA LYS A 35 13.42 -12.61 24.54
C LYS A 35 11.97 -12.19 24.75
N GLY A 36 11.06 -12.60 23.88
CA GLY A 36 9.65 -12.22 23.98
C GLY A 36 9.40 -10.75 23.65
N ALA A 37 8.15 -10.31 23.73
CA ALA A 37 7.77 -8.92 23.55
C ALA A 37 6.79 -8.48 24.65
N VAL A 38 6.76 -7.17 24.92
CA VAL A 38 5.90 -6.57 25.94
C VAL A 38 4.84 -5.71 25.26
N VAL A 39 3.60 -5.79 25.73
CA VAL A 39 2.56 -4.81 25.38
C VAL A 39 2.15 -4.03 26.62
N ALA A 40 1.96 -2.73 26.45
CA ALA A 40 1.44 -1.83 27.46
C ALA A 40 0.08 -1.25 27.01
N VAL A 41 -0.90 -1.20 27.91
CA VAL A 41 -2.20 -0.59 27.61
C VAL A 41 -2.51 0.43 28.70
N ASP A 42 -2.72 1.69 28.30
CA ASP A 42 -3.05 2.77 29.22
C ASP A 42 -4.57 2.86 29.47
N PHE A 43 -4.99 2.44 30.67
CA PHE A 43 -6.36 2.63 31.13
C PHE A 43 -6.59 3.94 31.90
N GLY A 44 -5.60 4.85 31.96
CA GLY A 44 -5.66 6.15 32.64
C GLY A 44 -6.92 6.97 32.31
N PRO A 45 -7.32 7.13 31.04
CA PRO A 45 -8.56 7.82 30.65
C PRO A 45 -9.84 7.23 31.26
N PHE A 46 -9.78 5.99 31.73
CA PHE A 46 -10.89 5.25 32.34
C PHE A 46 -10.72 5.05 33.86
N GLY A 47 -9.78 5.78 34.49
CA GLY A 47 -9.48 5.70 35.92
C GLY A 47 -8.60 4.52 36.33
N GLY A 48 -7.94 3.88 35.35
CA GLY A 48 -6.97 2.82 35.56
C GLY A 48 -5.53 3.31 35.59
N LYS A 49 -4.60 2.37 35.41
CA LYS A 49 -3.16 2.62 35.24
C LYS A 49 -2.70 1.97 33.94
N VAL A 50 -1.44 2.19 33.57
CA VAL A 50 -0.78 1.41 32.52
C VAL A 50 -0.61 -0.03 32.98
N GLU A 51 -1.21 -0.96 32.26
CA GLU A 51 -1.11 -2.40 32.49
C GLU A 51 -0.19 -3.03 31.43
N ARG A 52 0.50 -4.12 31.80
CA ARG A 52 1.50 -4.76 30.94
C ARG A 52 1.21 -6.24 30.73
N GLY A 53 1.46 -6.71 29.52
CA GLY A 53 1.41 -8.11 29.11
C GLY A 53 2.73 -8.56 28.50
N CYS A 54 3.01 -9.87 28.59
CA CYS A 54 4.19 -10.51 28.02
C CYS A 54 3.77 -11.69 27.16
N ASP A 55 4.42 -11.83 26.01
CA ASP A 55 4.40 -13.01 25.16
C ASP A 55 5.84 -13.41 24.84
N THR A 56 6.25 -14.61 25.26
CA THR A 56 7.61 -15.11 25.01
C THR A 56 7.83 -15.65 23.60
N THR A 57 6.77 -15.76 22.80
CA THR A 57 6.77 -16.28 21.41
C THR A 57 6.02 -15.36 20.45
N PRO A 58 6.37 -14.07 20.38
CA PRO A 58 5.57 -13.07 19.71
C PRO A 58 5.57 -13.28 18.19
N THR A 59 4.42 -13.06 17.58
CA THR A 59 4.16 -13.23 16.15
C THR A 59 3.71 -11.91 15.53
N THR A 60 2.59 -11.37 16.03
CA THR A 60 2.00 -10.10 15.60
C THR A 60 1.66 -9.21 16.77
N GLY A 61 1.60 -7.89 16.54
CA GLY A 61 1.15 -6.93 17.56
C GLY A 61 -0.23 -7.24 18.13
N TYR A 62 -1.13 -7.75 17.27
CA TYR A 62 -2.47 -8.18 17.68
C TYR A 62 -2.41 -9.42 18.58
N GLU A 63 -1.61 -10.43 18.23
CA GLU A 63 -1.41 -11.62 19.06
C GLU A 63 -0.74 -11.27 20.38
N LEU A 64 0.29 -10.42 20.37
CA LEU A 64 0.93 -9.91 21.58
C LEU A 64 -0.07 -9.21 22.52
N LEU A 65 -1.03 -8.44 21.99
CA LEU A 65 -2.08 -7.85 22.82
C LEU A 65 -2.95 -8.92 23.51
N HIS A 66 -3.29 -10.00 22.81
CA HIS A 66 -4.15 -11.06 23.36
C HIS A 66 -3.40 -12.00 24.30
N GLU A 67 -2.23 -12.49 23.88
CA GLU A 67 -1.35 -13.32 24.70
C GLU A 67 -0.81 -12.53 25.89
N GLY A 68 -0.66 -11.21 25.77
CA GLY A 68 -0.41 -10.30 26.88
C GLY A 68 -1.54 -10.19 27.92
N GLY A 69 -2.67 -10.88 27.70
CA GLY A 69 -3.78 -11.00 28.63
C GLY A 69 -4.89 -9.95 28.46
N PHE A 70 -4.87 -9.18 27.37
CA PHE A 70 -5.90 -8.21 27.05
C PHE A 70 -6.96 -8.82 26.14
N SER A 71 -8.20 -8.37 26.30
CA SER A 71 -9.31 -8.72 25.43
C SER A 71 -9.62 -7.54 24.53
N THR A 72 -9.99 -7.80 23.28
CA THR A 72 -10.41 -6.75 22.36
C THR A 72 -11.84 -6.93 21.89
N ALA A 73 -12.43 -5.87 21.37
CA ALA A 73 -13.60 -5.94 20.51
C ALA A 73 -13.35 -5.08 19.27
N GLY A 74 -13.63 -5.66 18.10
CA GLY A 74 -13.53 -4.97 16.81
C GLY A 74 -14.69 -4.01 16.56
N THR A 75 -14.69 -3.40 15.37
CA THR A 75 -15.91 -2.77 14.85
C THR A 75 -16.77 -3.80 14.12
N GLU A 76 -18.07 -3.55 14.03
CA GLU A 76 -18.98 -4.40 13.25
C GLU A 76 -18.70 -4.26 11.75
N HIS A 77 -18.45 -3.04 11.26
CA HIS A 77 -18.16 -2.77 9.84
C HIS A 77 -16.80 -3.35 9.38
N ASP A 78 -15.74 -3.15 10.17
CA ASP A 78 -14.38 -3.50 9.75
C ASP A 78 -13.87 -4.79 10.41
N GLY A 79 -14.62 -5.38 11.33
CA GLY A 79 -14.28 -6.63 12.00
C GLY A 79 -13.22 -6.47 13.11
N PRO A 80 -12.71 -7.60 13.64
CA PRO A 80 -11.82 -7.63 14.82
C PRO A 80 -10.47 -6.91 14.63
N ALA A 81 -10.04 -6.71 13.38
CA ALA A 81 -8.79 -6.03 13.04
C ALA A 81 -8.77 -4.54 13.44
N PHE A 82 -9.93 -3.89 13.43
CA PHE A 82 -10.07 -2.51 13.92
C PHE A 82 -10.46 -2.54 15.40
N ILE A 83 -9.44 -2.48 16.26
CA ILE A 83 -9.62 -2.55 17.71
C ILE A 83 -10.38 -1.33 18.20
N CYS A 84 -11.65 -1.53 18.49
CA CYS A 84 -12.54 -0.50 19.00
C CYS A 84 -12.53 -0.46 20.53
N ARG A 85 -12.37 -1.63 21.18
CA ARG A 85 -12.25 -1.72 22.64
C ARG A 85 -11.09 -2.58 23.09
N ILE A 86 -10.54 -2.24 24.26
CA ILE A 86 -9.58 -3.06 24.99
C ILE A 86 -10.06 -3.21 26.43
N GLY A 87 -9.96 -4.41 26.98
CA GLY A 87 -10.25 -4.72 28.38
C GLY A 87 -9.19 -5.64 28.98
N PHE A 88 -9.02 -5.61 30.29
CA PHE A 88 -8.01 -6.38 31.00
C PHE A 88 -8.62 -7.06 32.22
N GLY A 89 -8.55 -8.38 32.32
CA GLY A 89 -9.24 -9.15 33.38
C GLY A 89 -9.01 -8.62 34.81
N PRO A 90 -7.75 -8.32 35.20
CA PRO A 90 -7.44 -7.73 36.51
C PRO A 90 -7.97 -6.29 36.73
N PHE A 91 -8.23 -5.53 35.67
CA PHE A 91 -8.76 -4.16 35.75
C PHE A 91 -10.27 -4.14 35.53
N ASN A 92 -11.02 -3.64 36.51
CA ASN A 92 -12.50 -3.57 36.46
C ASN A 92 -13.17 -4.86 35.98
N SER A 93 -12.63 -6.01 36.42
CA SER A 93 -13.11 -7.35 36.09
C SER A 93 -13.24 -7.61 34.57
N GLY A 94 -12.33 -7.06 33.76
CA GLY A 94 -12.32 -7.28 32.31
C GLY A 94 -13.28 -6.38 31.53
N THR A 95 -13.83 -5.32 32.15
CA THR A 95 -14.63 -4.33 31.44
C THR A 95 -13.83 -3.77 30.25
N GLN A 96 -14.41 -3.82 29.05
CA GLN A 96 -13.81 -3.28 27.84
C GLN A 96 -14.16 -1.81 27.67
N TYR A 97 -13.16 -1.02 27.31
CA TYR A 97 -13.26 0.42 27.14
C TYR A 97 -12.90 0.86 25.72
N PRO A 98 -13.51 1.94 25.19
CA PRO A 98 -14.63 2.70 25.76
C PRO A 98 -15.88 1.82 25.90
N THR A 99 -16.76 2.13 26.85
CA THR A 99 -17.99 1.37 27.09
C THR A 99 -19.01 1.60 25.97
N PRO A 100 -19.99 0.69 25.77
CA PRO A 100 -20.97 0.78 24.68
C PRO A 100 -21.81 2.08 24.64
N ASP A 101 -21.96 2.78 25.76
CA ASP A 101 -22.64 4.09 25.82
C ASP A 101 -21.78 5.25 25.28
N LYS A 102 -20.47 5.04 25.11
CA LYS A 102 -19.52 6.04 24.62
C LYS A 102 -19.13 5.84 23.17
N GLU A 103 -18.95 4.60 22.75
CA GLU A 103 -18.71 4.24 21.36
C GLU A 103 -19.48 2.95 21.10
N SER A 104 -20.29 2.92 20.06
CA SER A 104 -21.10 1.75 19.66
C SER A 104 -20.25 0.63 19.03
N CYS A 105 -19.07 0.97 18.48
CA CYS A 105 -18.24 0.08 17.65
C CYS A 105 -18.94 -0.45 16.41
N VAL A 106 -19.92 0.28 15.87
CA VAL A 106 -20.49 -0.08 14.57
C VAL A 106 -19.53 0.33 13.45
N LEU A 107 -19.07 1.58 13.50
CA LEU A 107 -18.12 2.17 12.57
C LEU A 107 -16.74 2.34 13.22
N THR A 108 -15.74 2.65 12.40
CA THR A 108 -14.42 3.09 12.85
C THR A 108 -14.55 4.28 13.84
N PRO A 109 -13.93 4.19 15.03
CA PRO A 109 -13.89 5.30 15.99
C PRO A 109 -13.30 6.58 15.37
N PRO A 110 -13.73 7.77 15.81
CA PRO A 110 -13.21 9.02 15.26
C PRO A 110 -11.77 9.26 15.73
N ALA A 111 -10.97 9.98 14.94
CA ALA A 111 -9.59 10.33 15.30
C ALA A 111 -9.48 11.13 16.62
N THR A 112 -10.58 11.72 17.10
CA THR A 112 -10.62 12.45 18.39
C THR A 112 -10.73 11.54 19.62
N ALA A 113 -11.09 10.26 19.46
CA ALA A 113 -11.29 9.33 20.57
C ALA A 113 -11.21 7.87 20.09
N TYR A 114 -10.00 7.34 19.96
CA TYR A 114 -9.74 5.94 19.60
C TYR A 114 -8.53 5.37 20.33
N TRP A 115 -8.35 4.05 20.25
CA TRP A 115 -7.14 3.37 20.70
C TRP A 115 -6.04 3.55 19.66
N SER A 116 -5.10 4.47 19.91
CA SER A 116 -3.92 4.65 19.07
C SER A 116 -2.85 3.61 19.40
N TYR A 117 -2.17 3.14 18.35
CA TYR A 117 -1.21 2.06 18.43
C TYR A 117 0.22 2.59 18.24
N TRP A 118 1.08 2.27 19.19
CA TRP A 118 2.43 2.78 19.28
C TRP A 118 3.42 1.64 19.41
N THR A 119 4.60 1.82 18.85
CA THR A 119 5.58 0.75 18.71
C THR A 119 6.97 1.25 19.07
N ALA A 120 7.76 0.39 19.67
CA ALA A 120 9.16 0.63 20.00
C ALA A 120 9.96 -0.66 19.75
N PRO A 121 10.73 -0.71 18.64
CA PRO A 121 11.67 -1.79 18.37
C PRO A 121 12.65 -2.08 19.52
N PRO A 122 13.33 -3.25 19.50
CA PRO A 122 14.39 -3.54 20.45
C PRO A 122 15.47 -2.45 20.43
N GLY A 123 15.79 -1.89 21.60
CA GLY A 123 16.80 -0.82 21.75
C GLY A 123 16.28 0.61 21.58
N GLN A 124 15.01 0.81 21.23
CA GLN A 124 14.40 2.15 21.17
C GLN A 124 13.79 2.57 22.52
N ASP A 125 14.00 3.84 22.89
CA ASP A 125 13.53 4.47 24.13
C ASP A 125 12.42 5.52 23.90
N GLU A 126 11.92 5.64 22.67
CA GLU A 126 10.81 6.50 22.29
C GLU A 126 9.71 5.72 21.55
N TRP A 127 8.49 6.26 21.55
CA TRP A 127 7.36 5.67 20.83
C TRP A 127 7.29 6.14 19.39
N THR A 128 6.92 5.22 18.49
CA THR A 128 6.56 5.52 17.11
C THR A 128 5.09 5.17 16.88
N TYR A 129 4.30 6.16 16.44
CA TYR A 129 2.91 5.93 16.04
C TYR A 129 2.86 4.98 14.84
N SER A 130 2.00 3.98 14.88
CA SER A 130 1.84 3.04 13.78
C SER A 130 0.70 3.48 12.86
N PRO A 131 0.97 3.74 11.57
CA PRO A 131 -0.08 4.00 10.59
C PRO A 131 -0.78 2.70 10.11
N TYR A 132 -0.33 1.54 10.58
CA TYR A 132 -0.85 0.22 10.21
C TYR A 132 -1.49 -0.48 11.41
N GLY A 133 -2.38 -1.43 11.14
CA GLY A 133 -3.02 -2.23 12.19
C GLY A 133 -2.03 -3.20 12.86
N ALA A 134 -2.28 -3.52 14.13
CA ALA A 134 -1.42 -4.42 14.90
C ALA A 134 -1.32 -5.86 14.34
N MET A 135 -2.23 -6.25 13.45
CA MET A 135 -2.15 -7.54 12.74
C MET A 135 -1.02 -7.56 11.70
N ASP A 136 -0.64 -6.42 11.12
CA ASP A 136 0.41 -6.30 10.10
C ASP A 136 1.81 -6.16 10.72
N ARG A 137 1.89 -5.77 11.99
CA ARG A 137 3.15 -5.65 12.73
C ARG A 137 3.73 -7.02 13.05
N LYS A 138 4.87 -7.36 12.44
CA LYS A 138 5.66 -8.56 12.79
C LYS A 138 6.62 -8.24 13.93
N LEU A 139 6.52 -9.02 15.00
CA LEU A 139 7.30 -8.80 16.22
C LEU A 139 8.61 -9.58 16.25
N LYS A 140 9.58 -9.02 16.97
CA LYS A 140 10.89 -9.56 17.28
C LYS A 140 11.07 -9.62 18.79
N ASN A 141 11.99 -10.46 19.24
CA ASN A 141 12.39 -10.48 20.64
C ASN A 141 12.90 -9.09 21.07
N GLY A 142 12.35 -8.58 22.18
CA GLY A 142 12.63 -7.25 22.72
C GLY A 142 11.72 -6.15 22.19
N ASP A 143 10.74 -6.43 21.34
CA ASP A 143 9.75 -5.42 20.92
C ASP A 143 8.88 -4.98 22.11
N VAL A 144 8.47 -3.71 22.05
CA VAL A 144 7.48 -3.14 22.95
C VAL A 144 6.40 -2.44 22.14
N ASP A 145 5.15 -2.75 22.45
CA ASP A 145 3.99 -2.10 21.86
C ASP A 145 3.18 -1.37 22.94
N ALA A 146 2.51 -0.28 22.58
CA ALA A 146 1.62 0.45 23.46
C ALA A 146 0.28 0.79 22.80
N TRP A 147 -0.76 0.80 23.64
CA TRP A 147 -2.11 1.24 23.29
C TRP A 147 -2.55 2.33 24.25
N VAL A 148 -2.94 3.47 23.71
CA VAL A 148 -3.45 4.61 24.49
C VAL A 148 -4.75 5.11 23.91
N PHE A 149 -5.67 5.57 24.76
CA PHE A 149 -6.98 6.02 24.32
C PHE A 149 -7.08 7.54 24.35
N GLY A 150 -7.37 8.16 23.20
CA GLY A 150 -7.50 9.61 23.13
C GLY A 150 -7.63 10.17 21.72
N GLY A 151 -7.48 11.48 21.61
CA GLY A 151 -7.34 12.15 20.33
C GLY A 151 -5.90 12.04 19.83
N THR A 152 -5.73 11.45 18.66
CA THR A 152 -4.45 11.31 17.96
C THR A 152 -4.68 11.74 16.52
N ASP A 153 -3.87 12.66 16.03
CA ASP A 153 -3.92 13.09 14.64
C ASP A 153 -3.44 11.97 13.70
N VAL A 154 -3.80 12.06 12.41
CA VAL A 154 -3.50 11.03 11.41
C VAL A 154 -2.00 10.73 11.30
N GLY A 155 -1.13 11.70 11.64
CA GLY A 155 0.32 11.55 11.63
C GLY A 155 0.93 11.11 12.95
N GLY A 156 0.16 10.97 14.03
CA GLY A 156 0.68 10.61 15.35
C GLY A 156 1.58 11.67 15.99
N SER A 157 1.44 12.94 15.61
CA SER A 157 2.17 14.06 16.23
C SER A 157 1.59 14.49 17.59
N THR A 158 0.42 13.96 17.93
CA THR A 158 -0.33 14.20 19.18
C THR A 158 -0.84 12.88 19.76
N GLY A 159 -1.04 12.84 21.08
CA GLY A 159 -1.58 11.65 21.77
C GLY A 159 -0.58 10.51 21.96
N GLU A 160 0.72 10.82 21.95
CA GLU A 160 1.80 9.89 22.35
C GLU A 160 1.62 9.43 23.81
N PRO A 161 2.02 8.19 24.17
CA PRO A 161 1.96 7.72 25.55
C PRO A 161 2.75 8.60 26.53
N GLU A 162 2.19 8.85 27.72
CA GLU A 162 2.85 9.65 28.77
C GLU A 162 3.95 8.88 29.54
N PHE A 163 4.21 7.63 29.16
CA PHE A 163 5.27 6.76 29.71
C PHE A 163 6.24 6.38 28.59
N SER A 164 7.49 6.05 28.92
CA SER A 164 8.48 5.59 27.93
C SER A 164 8.40 4.08 27.66
N PRO A 165 8.89 3.57 26.51
CA PRO A 165 9.10 2.14 26.29
C PRO A 165 9.90 1.48 27.42
N ASP A 166 10.91 2.17 27.94
CA ASP A 166 11.77 1.66 29.02
C ASP A 166 11.05 1.52 30.36
N ASP A 167 10.03 2.35 30.63
CA ASP A 167 9.19 2.23 31.83
C ASP A 167 8.41 0.91 31.85
N VAL A 168 8.12 0.37 30.66
CA VAL A 168 7.30 -0.84 30.52
C VAL A 168 8.10 -2.11 30.22
N ARG A 169 9.33 -2.01 29.69
CA ARG A 169 10.25 -3.15 29.54
C ARG A 169 10.48 -3.88 30.87
N ALA A 170 10.61 -5.20 30.84
CA ALA A 170 10.93 -5.94 32.05
C ALA A 170 12.41 -5.76 32.43
N GLY A 171 12.68 -5.44 33.70
CA GLY A 171 14.04 -5.38 34.26
C GLY A 171 14.58 -3.98 34.60
N GLY A 172 13.88 -2.90 34.29
CA GLY A 172 14.21 -1.53 34.74
C GLY A 172 15.54 -0.99 34.24
N GLY A 173 15.50 -0.23 33.14
CA GLY A 173 16.53 0.77 32.77
C GLY A 173 17.92 0.24 32.35
N GLY A 174 18.07 -1.05 32.09
CA GLY A 174 19.27 -1.61 31.45
C GLY A 174 19.12 -1.58 29.93
N GLY A 175 19.51 -0.48 29.29
CA GLY A 175 19.51 -0.35 27.83
C GLY A 175 20.16 -1.57 27.17
N THR A 176 19.47 -2.15 26.19
CA THR A 176 19.87 -3.37 25.50
C THR A 176 20.44 -3.02 24.13
N PRO A 177 21.49 -3.70 23.65
CA PRO A 177 22.13 -3.36 22.37
C PRO A 177 21.15 -3.44 21.21
N GLY A 178 21.18 -2.44 20.32
CA GLY A 178 20.38 -2.41 19.10
C GLY A 178 20.67 -3.57 18.15
N PRO A 179 19.80 -3.78 17.14
CA PRO A 179 19.99 -4.81 16.12
C PRO A 179 21.19 -4.48 15.23
N GLY A 180 22.38 -4.92 15.66
CA GLY A 180 23.44 -5.31 14.74
C GLY A 180 24.34 -4.20 14.20
N GLY A 181 24.81 -3.28 15.05
CA GLY A 181 26.05 -2.50 14.80
C GLY A 181 27.34 -3.33 14.73
N GLY A 182 27.27 -4.62 14.39
CA GLY A 182 28.42 -5.49 14.18
C GLY A 182 29.23 -5.04 12.98
N THR A 183 30.53 -5.37 12.97
CA THR A 183 31.35 -5.20 11.77
C THR A 183 30.78 -6.11 10.67
N PRO A 184 30.37 -5.59 9.50
CA PRO A 184 29.87 -6.43 8.42
C PRO A 184 30.93 -7.47 8.03
N THR A 185 30.51 -8.72 7.82
CA THR A 185 31.40 -9.85 7.49
C THR A 185 31.14 -10.41 6.09
N GLY A 186 30.23 -9.78 5.34
CA GLY A 186 29.91 -10.15 3.97
C GLY A 186 31.16 -10.28 3.09
N PRO A 187 31.16 -11.23 2.14
CA PRO A 187 32.32 -11.45 1.28
C PRO A 187 32.60 -10.21 0.42
N SER A 188 33.88 -9.93 0.20
CA SER A 188 34.31 -8.87 -0.71
C SER A 188 33.90 -9.18 -2.14
N GLY A 189 33.70 -8.14 -2.94
CA GLY A 189 33.33 -8.25 -4.35
C GLY A 189 33.45 -6.90 -5.05
N GLU A 190 33.45 -6.94 -6.37
CA GLU A 190 33.57 -5.76 -7.22
C GLU A 190 32.40 -5.76 -8.21
N VAL A 191 31.75 -4.60 -8.35
CA VAL A 191 30.74 -4.38 -9.39
C VAL A 191 31.44 -4.35 -10.75
N ASP A 192 30.95 -5.11 -11.73
CA ASP A 192 31.41 -5.01 -13.11
C ASP A 192 30.83 -3.73 -13.73
N ILE A 193 31.58 -2.64 -13.54
CA ILE A 193 31.23 -1.31 -14.04
C ILE A 193 31.14 -1.30 -15.57
N THR A 194 31.94 -2.12 -16.25
CA THR A 194 31.97 -2.16 -17.73
C THR A 194 30.70 -2.82 -18.25
N ALA A 195 30.27 -3.93 -17.65
CA ALA A 195 29.01 -4.57 -17.97
C ALA A 195 27.81 -3.66 -17.68
N ALA A 196 27.79 -2.99 -16.53
CA ALA A 196 26.74 -2.05 -16.17
C ALA A 196 26.67 -0.85 -17.13
N ALA A 197 27.81 -0.26 -17.49
CA ALA A 197 27.87 0.82 -18.48
C ALA A 197 27.42 0.37 -19.88
N THR A 198 27.80 -0.83 -20.28
CA THR A 198 27.36 -1.44 -21.56
C THR A 198 25.84 -1.63 -21.57
N TRP A 199 25.29 -2.15 -20.46
CA TRP A 199 23.85 -2.31 -20.30
C TRP A 199 23.12 -0.96 -20.38
N LEU A 200 23.60 0.05 -19.66
CA LEU A 200 23.04 1.41 -19.67
C LEU A 200 23.07 2.05 -21.07
N LYS A 201 24.17 1.89 -21.83
CA LYS A 201 24.24 2.34 -23.23
C LYS A 201 23.20 1.64 -24.10
N GLY A 202 22.96 0.35 -23.87
CA GLY A 202 21.93 -0.42 -24.54
C GLY A 202 20.49 0.05 -24.24
N ARG A 203 20.30 0.88 -23.21
CA ARG A 203 19.01 1.51 -22.89
C ARG A 203 18.80 2.88 -23.55
N LEU A 204 19.85 3.46 -24.15
CA LEU A 204 19.75 4.75 -24.82
C LEU A 204 19.13 4.61 -26.22
N THR A 205 18.01 5.27 -26.48
CA THR A 205 17.46 5.43 -27.83
C THR A 205 18.35 6.35 -28.65
N ASP A 206 18.74 5.88 -29.83
CA ASP A 206 19.65 6.57 -30.75
C ASP A 206 20.99 6.99 -30.09
N GLY A 207 21.33 6.39 -28.94
CA GLY A 207 22.49 6.74 -28.13
C GLY A 207 22.41 8.12 -27.46
N THR A 208 21.21 8.68 -27.24
CA THR A 208 21.04 10.05 -26.72
C THR A 208 20.25 10.13 -25.41
N ARG A 209 19.24 9.29 -25.21
CA ARG A 209 18.32 9.41 -24.08
C ARG A 209 17.73 8.07 -23.68
N ILE A 210 17.29 7.97 -22.44
CA ILE A 210 16.33 6.95 -22.05
C ILE A 210 14.96 7.41 -22.54
N ASP A 211 14.25 6.55 -23.30
CA ASP A 211 12.85 6.78 -23.63
C ASP A 211 11.96 5.90 -22.77
N ASN A 212 10.82 6.46 -22.41
CA ASN A 212 9.66 5.76 -21.90
C ASN A 212 8.52 5.90 -22.93
N ASP A 213 8.27 4.85 -23.70
CA ASP A 213 7.23 4.77 -24.75
C ASP A 213 7.20 5.98 -25.71
N GLY A 214 8.38 6.40 -26.18
CA GLY A 214 8.55 7.48 -27.15
C GLY A 214 8.60 8.88 -26.55
N THR A 215 8.48 9.01 -25.22
CA THR A 215 8.74 10.24 -24.49
C THR A 215 10.11 10.17 -23.80
N PRO A 216 10.97 11.20 -23.93
CA PRO A 216 12.22 11.26 -23.19
C PRO A 216 12.01 11.19 -21.67
N ASP A 217 12.68 10.25 -21.01
CA ASP A 217 12.85 10.28 -19.56
C ASP A 217 14.13 11.05 -19.22
N TYR A 218 13.99 12.35 -18.98
CA TYR A 218 15.12 13.23 -18.73
C TYR A 218 15.86 12.90 -17.43
N ALA A 219 15.15 12.42 -16.40
CA ALA A 219 15.75 12.05 -15.12
C ALA A 219 16.65 10.81 -15.29
N LEU A 220 16.12 9.73 -15.86
CA LEU A 220 16.90 8.52 -16.13
C LEU A 220 18.01 8.76 -17.16
N THR A 221 17.81 9.71 -18.08
CA THR A 221 18.85 10.16 -19.01
C THR A 221 20.00 10.85 -18.26
N ALA A 222 19.70 11.72 -17.29
CA ALA A 222 20.72 12.36 -16.46
C ALA A 222 21.47 11.35 -15.57
N GLU A 223 20.76 10.41 -14.93
CA GLU A 223 21.36 9.34 -14.12
C GLU A 223 22.27 8.44 -14.97
N THR A 224 21.83 8.11 -16.19
CA THR A 224 22.68 7.40 -17.17
C THR A 224 23.93 8.21 -17.49
N GLY A 225 23.81 9.53 -17.68
CA GLY A 225 24.95 10.42 -17.85
C GLY A 225 25.97 10.36 -16.71
N TYR A 226 25.51 10.33 -15.45
CA TYR A 226 26.41 10.19 -14.29
C TYR A 226 27.14 8.86 -14.27
N ALA A 227 26.42 7.77 -14.56
CA ALA A 227 26.99 6.44 -14.60
C ALA A 227 28.03 6.30 -15.73
N LEU A 228 27.74 6.84 -16.92
CA LEU A 228 28.70 6.89 -18.03
C LEU A 228 29.94 7.73 -17.68
N ALA A 229 29.75 8.87 -17.01
CA ALA A 229 30.88 9.67 -16.54
C ALA A 229 31.74 8.94 -15.51
N ALA A 230 31.13 8.12 -14.65
CA ALA A 230 31.82 7.32 -13.64
C ALA A 230 32.55 6.11 -14.25
N ALA A 231 31.93 5.43 -15.22
CA ALA A 231 32.46 4.24 -15.87
C ALA A 231 33.50 4.54 -16.95
N ASP A 232 33.15 5.45 -17.86
CA ASP A 232 33.86 5.68 -19.12
C ASP A 232 34.47 7.08 -19.22
N GLY A 233 34.29 7.96 -18.24
CA GLY A 233 34.78 9.33 -18.30
C GLY A 233 34.17 10.12 -19.47
N LYS A 234 34.97 11.00 -20.11
CA LYS A 234 34.54 11.70 -21.32
C LYS A 234 34.52 10.75 -22.51
N GLY A 235 33.40 10.72 -23.23
CA GLY A 235 33.22 9.89 -24.41
C GLY A 235 31.99 10.30 -25.21
N ALA A 236 31.90 9.78 -26.44
CA ALA A 236 30.87 10.18 -27.40
C ALA A 236 29.43 9.93 -26.90
N ASP A 237 29.20 8.88 -26.11
CA ASP A 237 27.87 8.58 -25.56
C ASP A 237 27.47 9.60 -24.49
N LEU A 238 28.39 9.95 -23.58
CA LEU A 238 28.16 11.01 -22.58
C LEU A 238 27.97 12.37 -23.24
N ASP A 239 28.73 12.69 -24.30
CA ASP A 239 28.60 13.94 -25.04
C ASP A 239 27.21 14.05 -25.69
N LYS A 240 26.69 12.95 -26.26
CA LYS A 240 25.33 12.89 -26.84
C LYS A 240 24.25 13.06 -25.78
N VAL A 241 24.36 12.35 -24.66
CA VAL A 241 23.42 12.47 -23.53
C VAL A 241 23.40 13.90 -22.99
N THR A 242 24.57 14.51 -22.83
CA THR A 242 24.70 15.89 -22.34
C THR A 242 24.13 16.90 -23.33
N ALA A 243 24.41 16.73 -24.63
CA ALA A 243 23.87 17.59 -25.67
C ALA A 243 22.35 17.48 -25.78
N PHE A 244 21.80 16.28 -25.64
CA PHE A 244 20.35 16.05 -25.60
C PHE A 244 19.73 16.79 -24.41
N LEU A 245 20.25 16.60 -23.20
CA LEU A 245 19.72 17.27 -22.01
C LEU A 245 19.87 18.79 -22.08
N ALA A 246 20.96 19.32 -22.64
CA ALA A 246 21.13 20.75 -22.85
C ALA A 246 20.11 21.32 -23.86
N ALA A 247 19.74 20.56 -24.89
CA ALA A 247 18.72 20.99 -25.85
C ALA A 247 17.30 20.99 -25.25
N HIS A 248 17.07 20.22 -24.20
CA HIS A 248 15.76 20.02 -23.55
C HIS A 248 15.71 20.54 -22.11
N THR A 249 16.62 21.44 -21.73
CA THR A 249 16.63 22.06 -20.38
C THR A 249 15.28 22.70 -20.04
N ALA A 250 14.65 23.39 -21.01
CA ALA A 250 13.37 24.06 -20.79
C ALA A 250 12.24 23.05 -20.51
N ASP A 251 12.18 21.96 -21.28
CA ASP A 251 11.15 20.92 -21.14
C ASP A 251 11.29 20.18 -19.80
N TYR A 252 12.54 19.93 -19.37
CA TYR A 252 12.80 19.17 -18.16
C TYR A 252 12.72 20.01 -16.88
N ALA A 253 13.43 21.15 -16.82
CA ALA A 253 13.57 21.94 -15.59
C ALA A 253 12.59 23.11 -15.49
N TYR A 254 11.90 23.48 -16.58
CA TYR A 254 11.01 24.65 -16.62
C TYR A 254 9.65 24.35 -17.28
N PRO A 255 8.92 23.30 -16.86
CA PRO A 255 7.63 22.96 -17.48
C PRO A 255 6.58 24.08 -17.35
N GLY A 256 6.68 24.93 -16.32
CA GLY A 256 5.84 26.12 -16.13
C GLY A 256 6.26 27.35 -16.95
N GLY A 257 7.33 27.26 -17.73
CA GLY A 257 7.94 28.37 -18.47
C GLY A 257 9.00 29.14 -17.66
N ARG A 258 9.78 29.97 -18.37
CA ARG A 258 10.99 30.64 -17.85
C ARG A 258 10.75 31.62 -16.70
N ASP A 259 9.55 32.16 -16.58
CA ASP A 259 9.20 33.14 -15.54
C ASP A 259 8.69 32.48 -14.25
N GLN A 260 8.46 31.16 -14.26
CA GLN A 260 8.05 30.39 -13.09
C GLN A 260 9.24 29.76 -12.36
N ALA A 261 9.00 29.30 -11.14
CA ALA A 261 10.01 28.54 -10.40
C ALA A 261 10.34 27.23 -11.16
N PRO A 262 11.61 26.82 -11.24
CA PRO A 262 11.99 25.57 -11.89
C PRO A 262 11.45 24.36 -11.11
N ASP A 263 11.44 23.22 -11.76
CA ASP A 263 11.51 21.93 -11.07
C ASP A 263 12.92 21.80 -10.47
N ALA A 264 13.02 21.89 -9.15
CA ALA A 264 14.31 21.96 -8.47
C ALA A 264 15.15 20.69 -8.64
N PRO A 265 14.60 19.46 -8.52
CA PRO A 265 15.34 18.23 -8.78
C PRO A 265 15.89 18.14 -10.21
N ALA A 266 15.09 18.53 -11.22
CA ALA A 266 15.52 18.55 -12.62
C ALA A 266 16.63 19.57 -12.85
N ALA A 267 16.45 20.81 -12.39
CA ALA A 267 17.47 21.86 -12.50
C ALA A 267 18.78 21.47 -11.80
N ALA A 268 18.69 20.86 -10.61
CA ALA A 268 19.84 20.37 -9.86
C ALA A 268 20.56 19.25 -10.63
N ARG A 269 19.83 18.30 -11.22
CA ARG A 269 20.44 17.23 -12.03
C ARG A 269 21.16 17.78 -13.26
N LEU A 270 20.55 18.70 -13.98
CA LEU A 270 21.20 19.35 -15.13
C LEU A 270 22.46 20.13 -14.73
N ALA A 271 22.42 20.85 -13.62
CA ALA A 271 23.58 21.59 -13.10
C ALA A 271 24.72 20.64 -12.68
N LEU A 272 24.40 19.52 -12.04
CA LEU A 272 25.37 18.48 -11.69
C LEU A 272 25.98 17.85 -12.94
N LEU A 273 25.18 17.55 -13.97
CA LEU A 273 25.68 17.01 -15.24
C LEU A 273 26.61 17.99 -15.95
N ALA A 274 26.26 19.29 -15.96
CA ALA A 274 27.10 20.34 -16.52
C ALA A 274 28.47 20.36 -15.79
N GLU A 275 28.47 20.40 -14.46
CA GLU A 275 29.68 20.34 -13.64
C GLU A 275 30.52 19.07 -13.87
N ILE A 276 29.88 17.90 -13.99
CA ILE A 276 30.56 16.63 -14.22
C ILE A 276 31.25 16.61 -15.59
N THR A 277 30.62 17.16 -16.61
CA THR A 277 31.10 17.17 -17.99
C THR A 277 32.03 18.36 -18.29
N GLY A 278 32.04 19.36 -17.41
CA GLY A 278 32.80 20.60 -17.53
C GLY A 278 32.11 21.67 -18.38
N ALA A 279 30.79 21.58 -18.56
CA ALA A 279 29.96 22.66 -19.06
C ALA A 279 29.62 23.65 -17.92
N ASP A 280 29.15 24.84 -18.27
CA ASP A 280 28.80 25.88 -17.29
C ASP A 280 27.34 25.70 -16.81
N PRO A 281 27.07 25.35 -15.55
CA PRO A 281 25.70 25.23 -15.03
C PRO A 281 24.96 26.57 -14.94
N ALA A 282 25.66 27.72 -15.04
CA ALA A 282 25.05 29.04 -15.13
C ALA A 282 24.65 29.42 -16.57
N ASP A 283 25.01 28.59 -17.56
CA ASP A 283 24.59 28.74 -18.97
C ASP A 283 24.38 27.36 -19.62
N PHE A 284 23.51 26.54 -19.02
CA PHE A 284 23.22 25.20 -19.52
C PHE A 284 21.88 25.16 -20.26
N GLY A 285 21.92 24.91 -21.57
CA GLY A 285 20.74 25.00 -22.43
C GLY A 285 20.13 26.41 -22.50
N GLY A 286 20.92 27.44 -22.20
CA GLY A 286 20.50 28.85 -22.17
C GLY A 286 19.73 29.25 -20.90
N HIS A 287 19.99 28.55 -19.78
CA HIS A 287 19.41 28.84 -18.46
C HIS A 287 20.49 28.90 -17.37
N ASP A 288 20.30 29.79 -16.40
CA ASP A 288 21.14 29.90 -15.20
C ASP A 288 20.55 29.02 -14.08
N LEU A 289 20.84 27.72 -14.14
CA LEU A 289 20.27 26.73 -13.20
C LEU A 289 20.69 27.03 -11.76
N VAL A 290 21.93 27.49 -11.57
CA VAL A 290 22.49 27.83 -10.25
C VAL A 290 21.83 29.07 -9.67
N GLY A 291 21.66 30.11 -10.49
CA GLY A 291 20.94 31.33 -10.12
C GLY A 291 19.48 31.05 -9.79
N ASP A 292 18.81 30.22 -10.59
CA ASP A 292 17.39 29.92 -10.41
C ASP A 292 17.13 29.07 -9.16
N LEU A 293 17.97 28.07 -8.85
CA LEU A 293 17.88 27.33 -7.59
C LEU A 293 18.05 28.25 -6.37
N ARG A 294 18.96 29.23 -6.42
CA ARG A 294 19.17 30.20 -5.33
C ARG A 294 18.02 31.19 -5.19
N LYS A 295 17.47 31.65 -6.32
CA LYS A 295 16.38 32.63 -6.37
C LYS A 295 15.06 32.06 -5.83
N ASN A 296 14.86 30.74 -5.96
CA ASN A 296 13.63 30.06 -5.60
C ASN A 296 13.69 29.35 -4.23
N VAL A 297 14.50 29.86 -3.29
CA VAL A 297 14.48 29.38 -1.91
C VAL A 297 13.32 30.00 -1.13
N CYS A 298 12.53 29.14 -0.50
CA CYS A 298 11.36 29.51 0.28
C CYS A 298 11.77 30.28 1.54
N ALA A 299 11.23 31.50 1.70
CA ALA A 299 11.50 32.33 2.88
C ALA A 299 10.73 31.87 4.14
N ALA A 300 9.62 31.14 3.96
CA ALA A 300 8.78 30.57 4.99
C ALA A 300 7.99 29.37 4.43
N GLY A 301 7.51 28.48 5.31
CA GLY A 301 6.56 27.43 4.95
C GLY A 301 5.10 27.82 5.23
N PRO A 302 4.16 26.87 5.06
CA PRO A 302 2.73 27.08 5.29
C PRO A 302 2.35 27.57 6.69
N GLU A 303 3.20 27.34 7.68
CA GLU A 303 3.05 27.82 9.07
C GLU A 303 2.99 29.35 9.21
N SER A 304 3.42 30.09 8.18
CA SER A 304 3.41 31.55 8.16
C SER A 304 2.05 32.18 7.88
N GLY A 305 1.03 31.38 7.54
CA GLY A 305 -0.31 31.86 7.19
C GLY A 305 -0.47 32.33 5.74
N GLU A 306 0.63 32.47 5.00
CA GLU A 306 0.66 32.73 3.55
C GLU A 306 1.57 31.68 2.87
N PRO A 307 1.06 30.45 2.58
CA PRO A 307 1.89 29.37 2.05
C PRO A 307 2.44 29.74 0.68
N THR A 308 3.78 29.72 0.52
CA THR A 308 4.40 29.75 -0.81
C THR A 308 4.15 28.39 -1.47
N PRO A 309 3.45 28.30 -2.62
CA PRO A 309 3.15 27.01 -3.25
C PRO A 309 4.42 26.24 -3.59
N GLY A 310 4.47 24.95 -3.24
CA GLY A 310 5.64 24.09 -3.45
C GLY A 310 6.70 24.16 -2.34
N CYS A 311 6.35 24.68 -1.16
CA CYS A 311 7.21 24.76 0.02
C CYS A 311 6.55 24.11 1.23
N THR A 312 7.35 23.41 2.04
CA THR A 312 6.95 22.75 3.30
C THR A 312 7.51 23.49 4.50
N ALA A 313 8.65 24.17 4.36
CA ALA A 313 9.30 24.94 5.41
C ALA A 313 10.19 26.05 4.81
N LYS A 314 10.66 26.96 5.69
CA LYS A 314 11.74 27.88 5.36
C LYS A 314 13.01 27.10 4.94
N GLY A 315 13.64 27.54 3.86
CA GLY A 315 14.89 26.97 3.36
C GLY A 315 14.71 25.90 2.28
N ASP A 316 13.49 25.41 2.06
CA ASP A 316 13.19 24.57 0.91
C ASP A 316 13.57 25.28 -0.38
N VAL A 317 14.12 24.55 -1.34
CA VAL A 317 14.10 25.00 -2.73
C VAL A 317 12.71 24.67 -3.26
N ARG A 318 12.02 25.67 -3.81
CA ARG A 318 10.63 25.52 -4.26
C ARG A 318 10.52 24.36 -5.26
N ASN A 319 9.49 23.54 -5.12
CA ASN A 319 9.26 22.33 -5.92
C ASN A 319 10.35 21.24 -5.75
N ALA A 320 11.10 21.22 -4.64
CA ALA A 320 12.03 20.12 -4.35
C ALA A 320 11.32 18.78 -4.08
N THR A 321 10.11 18.84 -3.52
CA THR A 321 9.14 17.73 -3.27
C THR A 321 9.62 16.61 -2.34
N TYR A 322 10.88 16.19 -2.41
CA TYR A 322 11.54 15.16 -1.61
C TYR A 322 12.89 15.63 -1.05
N ALA A 323 13.35 14.98 0.01
CA ALA A 323 14.63 15.27 0.66
C ALA A 323 15.83 15.03 -0.28
N GLU A 324 15.75 14.04 -1.17
CA GLU A 324 16.74 13.83 -2.23
C GLU A 324 16.86 15.06 -3.15
N GLY A 325 15.72 15.56 -3.64
CA GLY A 325 15.66 16.75 -4.49
C GLY A 325 16.25 17.99 -3.81
N GLN A 326 15.95 18.17 -2.53
CA GLN A 326 16.53 19.23 -1.69
C GLN A 326 18.05 19.06 -1.55
N ALA A 327 18.53 17.84 -1.30
CA ALA A 327 19.95 17.54 -1.16
C ALA A 327 20.72 17.76 -2.48
N LEU A 328 20.16 17.30 -3.61
CA LEU A 328 20.72 17.52 -4.94
C LEU A 328 20.81 19.01 -5.28
N SER A 329 19.79 19.80 -4.89
CA SER A 329 19.81 21.26 -5.08
C SER A 329 20.97 21.92 -4.32
N VAL A 330 21.16 21.57 -3.04
CA VAL A 330 22.31 22.05 -2.25
C VAL A 330 23.63 21.59 -2.87
N LEU A 331 23.71 20.34 -3.33
CA LEU A 331 24.90 19.79 -3.97
C LEU A 331 25.26 20.51 -5.26
N ALA A 332 24.27 20.80 -6.11
CA ALA A 332 24.46 21.54 -7.35
C ALA A 332 25.08 22.92 -7.09
N LEU A 333 24.56 23.64 -6.08
CA LEU A 333 25.13 24.93 -5.66
C LEU A 333 26.58 24.80 -5.18
N LEU A 334 26.85 23.82 -4.31
CA LEU A 334 28.20 23.57 -3.79
C LEU A 334 29.19 23.20 -4.89
N ARG A 335 28.76 22.43 -5.89
CA ARG A 335 29.60 22.00 -7.00
C ARG A 335 29.88 23.11 -8.00
N ALA A 336 28.89 23.95 -8.27
CA ALA A 336 29.06 25.15 -9.09
C ALA A 336 29.92 26.25 -8.43
N GLY A 337 30.45 26.01 -7.22
CA GLY A 337 31.22 26.99 -6.46
C GLY A 337 30.37 28.15 -5.92
N ALA A 338 29.04 28.05 -6.00
CA ALA A 338 28.13 29.00 -5.38
C ALA A 338 28.01 28.72 -3.87
N THR A 339 27.82 29.77 -3.08
CA THR A 339 27.48 29.61 -1.67
C THR A 339 25.97 29.31 -1.54
N PRO A 340 25.57 28.12 -1.06
CA PRO A 340 24.16 27.83 -0.83
C PRO A 340 23.61 28.77 0.25
N PRO A 341 22.33 29.18 0.17
CA PRO A 341 21.69 29.88 1.28
C PRO A 341 21.75 29.03 2.56
N ALA A 342 22.16 29.62 3.68
CA ALA A 342 22.36 28.89 4.94
C ALA A 342 21.11 28.12 5.37
N ALA A 343 19.93 28.77 5.27
CA ALA A 343 18.65 28.14 5.57
C ALA A 343 18.37 26.87 4.73
N THR A 344 18.89 26.78 3.50
CA THR A 344 18.73 25.60 2.65
C THR A 344 19.60 24.43 3.10
N VAL A 345 20.79 24.71 3.64
CA VAL A 345 21.66 23.70 4.24
C VAL A 345 21.14 23.28 5.61
N ASP A 346 20.72 24.25 6.44
CA ASP A 346 20.07 24.00 7.73
C ASP A 346 18.82 23.14 7.56
N ARG A 347 18.07 23.33 6.46
CA ARG A 347 16.88 22.54 6.15
C ARG A 347 17.16 21.03 6.07
N LEU A 348 18.31 20.63 5.53
CA LEU A 348 18.71 19.21 5.51
C LEU A 348 18.85 18.62 6.92
N THR A 349 19.29 19.42 7.90
CA THR A 349 19.38 18.98 9.30
C THR A 349 18.01 18.87 9.98
N GLN A 350 17.01 19.62 9.50
CA GLN A 350 15.63 19.56 10.01
C GLN A 350 14.87 18.33 9.52
N LEU A 351 15.36 17.67 8.46
CA LEU A 351 14.84 16.40 7.95
C LEU A 351 15.47 15.19 8.66
N GLN A 352 16.45 15.43 9.54
CA GLN A 352 17.11 14.37 10.29
C GLN A 352 16.26 13.96 11.49
N CYS A 353 15.88 12.69 11.50
CA CYS A 353 15.14 12.03 12.56
C CYS A 353 16.00 11.88 13.82
N LYS A 354 15.36 11.55 14.93
CA LYS A 354 16.02 11.47 16.23
C LYS A 354 17.09 10.37 16.29
N ASP A 355 16.87 9.26 15.59
CA ASP A 355 17.82 8.15 15.43
C ASP A 355 19.03 8.49 14.54
N GLY A 356 19.05 9.69 13.93
CA GLY A 356 20.10 10.15 13.04
C GLY A 356 19.85 9.84 11.55
N GLY A 357 18.84 9.04 11.24
CA GLY A 357 18.37 8.83 9.87
C GLY A 357 17.75 10.11 9.30
N VAL A 358 17.58 10.17 7.99
CA VAL A 358 16.95 11.31 7.30
C VAL A 358 15.77 10.77 6.52
N THR A 359 14.62 11.42 6.66
CA THR A 359 13.39 11.00 5.97
C THR A 359 13.40 11.35 4.49
N SER A 360 12.82 10.50 3.65
CA SER A 360 12.75 10.68 2.20
C SER A 360 11.85 11.84 1.76
N ILE A 361 10.79 12.13 2.53
CA ILE A 361 9.81 13.16 2.23
C ILE A 361 10.17 14.50 2.88
N LEU A 362 9.80 15.62 2.26
CA LEU A 362 9.96 16.94 2.89
C LEU A 362 8.90 17.15 3.97
N ILE A 363 9.20 16.71 5.19
CA ILE A 363 8.33 16.89 6.36
C ILE A 363 8.40 18.31 6.90
N ARG A 364 7.28 18.84 7.40
CA ARG A 364 7.29 20.10 8.16
C ARG A 364 8.01 19.89 9.50
N PRO A 365 8.57 20.95 10.10
CA PRO A 365 9.14 20.86 11.44
C PRO A 365 8.12 20.30 12.44
N GLY A 366 8.45 19.16 13.06
CA GLY A 366 7.60 18.49 14.05
C GLY A 366 6.65 17.41 13.50
N GLU A 367 6.60 17.19 12.19
CA GLU A 367 5.91 16.04 11.61
C GLU A 367 6.70 14.74 11.83
N ASN A 368 6.02 13.59 11.71
CA ASN A 368 6.63 12.28 11.89
C ASN A 368 7.84 12.10 10.95
N CYS A 369 8.95 11.64 11.51
CA CYS A 369 10.19 11.45 10.80
C CYS A 369 10.56 9.97 10.83
N ASP A 370 10.45 9.31 9.68
CA ASP A 370 10.96 7.96 9.46
C ASP A 370 12.21 8.05 8.58
N GLY A 371 13.36 7.68 9.15
CA GLY A 371 14.65 7.78 8.47
C GLY A 371 14.85 6.62 7.50
N ASP A 372 15.32 6.91 6.29
CA ASP A 372 15.67 5.87 5.31
C ASP A 372 17.17 5.91 4.94
N PRO A 373 17.83 4.75 4.71
CA PRO A 373 19.28 4.75 4.49
C PRO A 373 19.73 5.42 3.17
N ALA A 374 18.91 5.41 2.12
CA ALA A 374 19.27 6.02 0.84
C ALA A 374 19.39 7.54 0.97
N THR A 375 18.35 8.17 1.50
CA THR A 375 18.28 9.61 1.77
C THR A 375 19.31 10.01 2.83
N THR A 376 19.48 9.20 3.88
CA THR A 376 20.52 9.45 4.89
C THR A 376 21.90 9.49 4.25
N GLY A 377 22.21 8.56 3.34
CA GLY A 377 23.46 8.54 2.59
C GLY A 377 23.71 9.80 1.78
N ILE A 378 22.76 10.20 0.93
CA ILE A 378 22.93 11.40 0.09
C ILE A 378 23.00 12.69 0.92
N VAL A 379 22.17 12.82 1.96
CA VAL A 379 22.18 14.01 2.83
C VAL A 379 23.47 14.08 3.64
N ALA A 380 23.97 12.98 4.17
CA ALA A 380 25.25 12.94 4.87
C ALA A 380 26.42 13.38 3.96
N LEU A 381 26.44 12.93 2.70
CA LEU A 381 27.41 13.35 1.70
C LEU A 381 27.37 14.85 1.44
N VAL A 382 26.17 15.41 1.26
CA VAL A 382 25.98 16.83 0.96
C VAL A 382 26.34 17.70 2.16
N LEU A 383 25.92 17.32 3.38
CA LEU A 383 26.28 18.00 4.62
C LEU A 383 27.78 17.95 4.91
N HIS A 384 28.41 16.80 4.64
CA HIS A 384 29.87 16.66 4.75
C HIS A 384 30.61 17.59 3.79
N LYS A 385 30.12 17.72 2.54
CA LYS A 385 30.66 18.65 1.54
C LYS A 385 30.43 20.12 1.90
N ALA A 386 29.27 20.46 2.46
CA ALA A 386 28.92 21.82 2.88
C ALA A 386 29.80 22.30 4.03
N GLY A 387 30.14 21.39 4.96
CA GLY A 387 30.88 21.71 6.18
C GLY A 387 30.04 22.44 7.24
N GLY A 388 30.55 22.53 8.47
CA GLY A 388 29.88 23.25 9.56
C GLY A 388 28.73 22.51 10.26
N HIS A 389 28.36 21.30 9.82
CA HIS A 389 27.25 20.50 10.40
C HIS A 389 27.74 19.12 10.89
N GLY A 390 28.89 19.11 11.57
CA GLY A 390 29.57 17.88 11.98
C GLY A 390 28.73 16.95 12.84
N GLU A 391 27.91 17.50 13.74
CA GLU A 391 27.01 16.71 14.59
C GLU A 391 25.96 15.95 13.76
N ALA A 392 25.28 16.62 12.83
CA ALA A 392 24.31 15.98 11.95
C ALA A 392 24.95 14.87 11.09
N VAL A 393 26.16 15.12 10.57
CA VAL A 393 26.93 14.11 9.81
C VAL A 393 27.32 12.93 10.70
N THR A 394 27.74 13.17 11.94
CA THR A 394 28.06 12.10 12.90
C THR A 394 26.84 11.24 13.22
N ARG A 395 25.66 11.85 13.42
CA ARG A 395 24.41 11.11 13.65
C ARG A 395 24.00 10.29 12.42
N ALA A 396 24.10 10.85 11.22
CA ALA A 396 23.80 10.13 9.98
C ALA A 396 24.73 8.94 9.77
N ARG A 397 26.03 9.12 10.06
CA ARG A 397 27.02 8.04 10.07
C ARG A 397 26.67 6.93 11.07
N ALA A 398 26.25 7.31 12.28
CA ALA A 398 25.85 6.36 13.31
C ALA A 398 24.61 5.55 12.88
N TYR A 399 23.60 6.23 12.33
CA TYR A 399 22.42 5.58 11.75
C TYR A 399 22.81 4.59 10.64
N LEU A 400 23.64 4.99 9.66
CA LEU A 400 24.11 4.09 8.60
C LEU A 400 24.94 2.93 9.14
N THR A 401 25.67 3.13 10.24
CA THR A 401 26.44 2.06 10.89
C THR A 401 25.50 1.00 11.49
N GLU A 402 24.40 1.43 12.11
CA GLU A 402 23.39 0.56 12.72
C GLU A 402 22.46 -0.08 11.68
N ALA A 403 22.10 0.64 10.62
CA ALA A 403 21.23 0.15 9.55
C ALA A 403 21.91 -0.88 8.63
N GLN A 404 23.25 -0.94 8.63
CA GLN A 404 24.00 -1.87 7.79
C GLN A 404 23.88 -3.30 8.31
N ARG A 405 23.41 -4.20 7.45
CA ARG A 405 23.28 -5.63 7.76
C ARG A 405 24.61 -6.37 7.68
N GLU A 406 24.67 -7.54 8.29
CA GLU A 406 25.87 -8.39 8.32
C GLU A 406 26.41 -8.74 6.92
N ASP A 407 25.53 -8.89 5.94
CA ASP A 407 25.84 -9.21 4.55
C ASP A 407 26.37 -8.01 3.74
N GLY A 408 26.38 -6.81 4.35
CA GLY A 408 26.82 -5.54 3.80
C GLY A 408 25.68 -4.66 3.26
N SER A 409 24.46 -5.18 3.14
CA SER A 409 23.33 -4.49 2.55
C SER A 409 22.66 -3.48 3.48
N PHE A 410 21.87 -2.60 2.88
CA PHE A 410 20.99 -1.67 3.57
C PHE A 410 19.53 -1.91 3.17
N PRO A 411 18.58 -1.83 4.11
CA PRO A 411 17.16 -1.90 3.78
C PRO A 411 16.73 -0.68 2.96
N GLY A 412 15.72 -0.86 2.09
CA GLY A 412 15.14 0.24 1.32
C GLY A 412 14.28 1.21 2.17
N TYR A 413 13.78 0.75 3.32
CA TYR A 413 12.98 1.52 4.28
C TYR A 413 12.99 0.83 5.65
N SER A 414 12.56 1.54 6.69
CA SER A 414 12.44 1.02 8.06
C SER A 414 11.56 -0.24 8.10
N GLY A 415 12.12 -1.36 8.55
CA GLY A 415 11.41 -2.64 8.67
C GLY A 415 11.48 -3.55 7.44
N ALA A 416 12.07 -3.13 6.32
CA ALA A 416 12.32 -4.02 5.19
C ALA A 416 13.18 -5.23 5.62
N THR A 417 12.86 -6.41 5.08
CA THR A 417 13.56 -7.68 5.37
C THR A 417 14.60 -8.04 4.30
N THR A 418 14.55 -7.42 3.13
CA THR A 418 15.50 -7.58 2.00
C THR A 418 16.41 -6.37 1.86
N GLY A 419 17.58 -6.56 1.24
CA GLY A 419 18.49 -5.46 0.92
C GLY A 419 18.02 -4.68 -0.32
N SER A 420 18.28 -3.37 -0.35
CA SER A 420 17.98 -2.50 -1.49
C SER A 420 19.26 -2.03 -2.18
N VAL A 421 19.29 -2.10 -3.51
CA VAL A 421 20.45 -1.67 -4.32
C VAL A 421 20.69 -0.18 -4.19
N THR A 422 19.64 0.63 -4.28
CA THR A 422 19.74 2.09 -4.17
C THR A 422 20.23 2.52 -2.79
N ALA A 423 19.63 1.99 -1.72
CA ALA A 423 20.02 2.31 -0.35
C ALA A 423 21.48 1.89 -0.08
N THR A 424 21.85 0.68 -0.49
CA THR A 424 23.21 0.16 -0.32
C THR A 424 24.23 0.99 -1.10
N ALA A 425 23.91 1.42 -2.32
CA ALA A 425 24.80 2.22 -3.14
C ALA A 425 25.02 3.64 -2.58
N TYR A 426 23.98 4.35 -2.16
CA TYR A 426 24.15 5.68 -1.53
C TYR A 426 24.85 5.59 -0.17
N ALA A 427 24.52 4.60 0.66
CA ALA A 427 25.18 4.37 1.93
C ALA A 427 26.68 4.04 1.73
N ALA A 428 27.03 3.22 0.74
CA ALA A 428 28.43 2.92 0.41
C ALA A 428 29.22 4.18 0.02
N GLN A 429 28.63 5.06 -0.80
CA GLN A 429 29.24 6.34 -1.17
C GLN A 429 29.46 7.24 0.05
N ALA A 430 28.45 7.34 0.92
CA ALA A 430 28.50 8.14 2.14
C ALA A 430 29.56 7.63 3.12
N LEU A 431 29.49 6.35 3.48
CA LEU A 431 30.43 5.71 4.41
C LEU A 431 31.87 5.84 3.91
N ARG A 432 32.10 5.66 2.61
CA ARG A 432 33.44 5.86 2.02
C ARG A 432 33.92 7.29 2.18
N ALA A 433 33.08 8.28 1.88
CA ALA A 433 33.44 9.69 2.02
C ALA A 433 33.69 10.10 3.48
N LEU A 434 33.01 9.44 4.43
CA LEU A 434 33.15 9.65 5.86
C LEU A 434 34.30 8.85 6.51
N GLY A 435 35.01 8.04 5.73
CA GLY A 435 36.19 7.28 6.16
C GLY A 435 35.91 5.85 6.65
N ASP A 436 34.67 5.37 6.57
CA ASP A 436 34.27 3.98 6.90
C ASP A 436 34.46 3.05 5.71
N THR A 437 35.71 2.95 5.22
CA THR A 437 36.02 2.24 3.97
C THR A 437 35.67 0.76 4.03
N ASP A 438 35.87 0.08 5.16
CA ASP A 438 35.58 -1.35 5.29
C ASP A 438 34.08 -1.64 5.17
N ARG A 439 33.25 -0.76 5.76
CA ARG A 439 31.78 -0.84 5.67
C ARG A 439 31.31 -0.52 4.25
N ALA A 440 31.90 0.47 3.61
CA ALA A 440 31.62 0.79 2.21
C ALA A 440 32.04 -0.35 1.27
N ASP A 441 33.16 -1.01 1.53
CA ASP A 441 33.64 -2.16 0.75
C ASP A 441 32.74 -3.38 0.93
N ALA A 442 32.21 -3.62 2.15
CA ALA A 442 31.21 -4.66 2.38
C ALA A 442 29.90 -4.40 1.62
N ALA A 443 29.44 -3.13 1.60
CA ALA A 443 28.27 -2.73 0.81
C ALA A 443 28.48 -2.93 -0.70
N VAL A 444 29.66 -2.57 -1.23
CA VAL A 444 30.02 -2.84 -2.63
C VAL A 444 30.12 -4.35 -2.92
N GLY A 445 30.66 -5.13 -1.98
CA GLY A 445 30.69 -6.58 -2.11
C GLY A 445 29.29 -7.20 -2.14
N TRP A 446 28.33 -6.63 -1.43
CA TRP A 446 26.92 -7.02 -1.58
C TRP A 446 26.36 -6.64 -2.95
N LEU A 447 26.58 -5.40 -3.40
CA LEU A 447 26.14 -4.94 -4.73
C LEU A 447 26.65 -5.85 -5.85
N SER A 448 27.91 -6.28 -5.81
CA SER A 448 28.45 -7.18 -6.84
C SER A 448 27.70 -8.50 -6.96
N ARG A 449 27.05 -8.97 -5.88
CA ARG A 449 26.24 -10.19 -5.89
C ARG A 449 24.81 -9.97 -6.38
N GLN A 450 24.36 -8.72 -6.45
CA GLN A 450 23.05 -8.33 -6.99
C GLN A 450 23.11 -7.94 -8.46
N GLN A 451 24.30 -7.84 -9.04
CA GLN A 451 24.45 -7.54 -10.45
C GLN A 451 23.96 -8.73 -11.29
N LEU A 452 23.05 -8.47 -12.23
CA LEU A 452 22.48 -9.48 -13.11
C LEU A 452 23.45 -9.85 -14.23
N ASP A 453 23.26 -11.02 -14.86
CA ASP A 453 24.10 -11.51 -15.97
C ASP A 453 24.23 -10.52 -17.13
N GLY A 454 23.21 -9.68 -17.33
CA GLY A 454 23.20 -8.61 -18.34
C GLY A 454 23.96 -7.33 -17.93
N GLY A 455 24.55 -7.27 -16.73
CA GLY A 455 25.27 -6.13 -16.18
C GLY A 455 24.40 -5.12 -15.43
N GLY A 456 23.07 -5.17 -15.60
CA GLY A 456 22.13 -4.30 -14.91
C GLY A 456 21.86 -4.70 -13.45
N PHE A 457 21.08 -3.87 -12.76
CA PHE A 457 20.71 -4.06 -11.36
C PHE A 457 19.20 -3.87 -11.18
N GLY A 458 18.55 -4.72 -10.39
CA GLY A 458 17.19 -4.46 -9.93
C GLY A 458 17.13 -3.52 -8.72
N PHE A 459 15.93 -3.21 -8.22
CA PHE A 459 15.76 -2.33 -7.06
C PHE A 459 16.10 -3.03 -5.74
N GLU A 460 15.64 -4.26 -5.57
CA GLU A 460 15.71 -5.01 -4.32
C GLU A 460 16.45 -6.35 -4.52
N GLU A 461 16.88 -6.95 -3.41
CA GLU A 461 17.48 -8.27 -3.37
C GLU A 461 16.62 -9.31 -4.10
N GLY A 462 17.24 -10.07 -5.01
CA GLY A 462 16.54 -11.10 -5.77
C GLY A 462 15.67 -10.58 -6.92
N ALA A 463 15.71 -9.29 -7.25
CA ALA A 463 15.04 -8.76 -8.42
C ALA A 463 15.60 -9.39 -9.72
N ALA A 464 14.72 -9.93 -10.56
CA ALA A 464 15.09 -10.60 -11.80
C ALA A 464 15.28 -9.62 -12.99
N GLU A 465 14.72 -8.42 -12.91
CA GLU A 465 14.70 -7.45 -14.00
C GLU A 465 15.54 -6.21 -13.65
N PRO A 466 16.44 -5.76 -14.54
CA PRO A 466 17.27 -4.58 -14.31
C PRO A 466 16.52 -3.27 -14.54
N ALA A 467 16.82 -2.25 -13.73
CA ALA A 467 16.30 -0.89 -13.83
C ALA A 467 17.44 0.15 -13.90
N VAL A 468 17.19 1.25 -14.62
CA VAL A 468 18.22 2.26 -14.94
C VAL A 468 18.73 2.98 -13.68
N TYR A 469 17.82 3.43 -12.81
CA TYR A 469 18.16 4.18 -11.60
C TYR A 469 19.08 3.40 -10.64
N PRO A 470 18.73 2.19 -10.15
CA PRO A 470 19.61 1.43 -9.27
C PRO A 470 20.94 1.06 -9.93
N ALA A 471 20.94 0.77 -11.23
CA ALA A 471 22.18 0.51 -11.98
C ALA A 471 23.10 1.73 -12.02
N ALA A 472 22.56 2.93 -12.24
CA ALA A 472 23.34 4.16 -12.28
C ALA A 472 24.01 4.47 -10.94
N VAL A 473 23.27 4.38 -9.83
CA VAL A 473 23.80 4.64 -8.49
C VAL A 473 24.79 3.55 -8.06
N ALA A 474 24.53 2.27 -8.39
CA ALA A 474 25.44 1.17 -8.14
C ALA A 474 26.77 1.33 -8.89
N VAL A 475 26.76 1.85 -10.12
CA VAL A 475 27.98 2.19 -10.88
C VAL A 475 28.83 3.22 -10.14
N LEU A 476 28.22 4.28 -9.57
CA LEU A 476 28.97 5.28 -8.79
C LEU A 476 29.62 4.65 -7.54
N ALA A 477 28.87 3.83 -6.81
CA ALA A 477 29.37 3.13 -5.62
C ALA A 477 30.51 2.15 -5.98
N GLY A 478 30.33 1.35 -7.04
CA GLY A 478 31.32 0.42 -7.57
C GLY A 478 32.60 1.13 -8.04
N ALA A 479 32.45 2.28 -8.70
CA ALA A 479 33.55 3.15 -9.12
C ALA A 479 34.23 3.89 -7.95
N ARG A 480 33.76 3.67 -6.71
CA ARG A 480 34.25 4.30 -5.48
C ARG A 480 34.24 5.83 -5.55
N THR A 481 33.25 6.39 -6.25
CA THR A 481 33.04 7.83 -6.40
C THR A 481 31.68 8.21 -5.82
N SER A 482 31.34 9.50 -5.87
CA SER A 482 30.00 9.99 -5.53
C SER A 482 29.67 11.20 -6.39
N LEU A 483 28.40 11.63 -6.40
CA LEU A 483 28.01 12.89 -7.03
C LEU A 483 28.77 14.10 -6.47
N VAL A 484 29.36 14.03 -5.27
CA VAL A 484 30.20 15.08 -4.70
C VAL A 484 31.54 15.23 -5.43
N THR A 485 32.12 14.12 -5.90
CA THR A 485 33.50 14.06 -6.44
C THR A 485 33.57 13.70 -7.92
N LEU A 486 32.46 13.25 -8.51
CA LEU A 486 32.40 12.77 -9.88
C LEU A 486 32.84 13.86 -10.85
N THR A 487 33.75 13.52 -11.75
CA THR A 487 34.21 14.36 -12.86
C THR A 487 34.48 13.43 -14.04
N ALA A 488 34.03 13.80 -15.24
CA ALA A 488 34.31 13.04 -16.46
C ALA A 488 35.79 13.27 -16.83
N LYS A 489 36.67 12.34 -16.44
CA LYS A 489 38.10 12.36 -16.78
C LYS A 489 38.28 11.92 -18.24
N LYS A 490 39.35 12.36 -18.91
CA LYS A 490 39.65 11.90 -20.29
C LYS A 490 39.98 10.41 -20.29
N SER A 491 39.30 9.66 -21.15
CA SER A 491 39.54 8.22 -21.31
C SER A 491 40.55 7.95 -22.43
N GLY A 492 41.35 6.90 -22.24
CA GLY A 492 42.27 6.38 -23.26
C GLY A 492 41.52 5.66 -24.39
N PRO A 493 42.16 5.41 -25.54
CA PRO A 493 41.46 4.98 -26.75
C PRO A 493 41.06 3.50 -26.71
N THR A 494 39.85 3.15 -27.16
CA THR A 494 39.46 1.77 -27.48
C THR A 494 38.59 1.71 -28.74
N GLN A 495 38.83 0.69 -29.56
CA GLN A 495 38.36 0.48 -30.95
C GLN A 495 36.88 0.06 -31.08
N PRO A 496 36.23 0.31 -32.24
CA PRO A 496 34.83 -0.07 -32.50
C PRO A 496 34.68 -1.32 -33.41
N PRO A 497 33.52 -1.99 -33.36
CA PRO A 497 32.91 -2.64 -34.54
C PRO A 497 31.48 -2.10 -34.79
N THR A 498 31.25 -1.44 -35.92
CA THR A 498 30.55 -1.92 -37.15
C THR A 498 29.03 -2.08 -37.06
N THR A 499 28.37 -1.10 -37.68
CA THR A 499 26.97 -1.03 -38.14
C THR A 499 26.68 -1.99 -39.30
N GLU A 500 25.43 -2.46 -39.44
CA GLU A 500 24.66 -2.41 -40.71
C GLU A 500 23.15 -2.74 -40.49
N PRO A 501 22.25 -2.36 -41.43
CA PRO A 501 20.94 -1.75 -41.11
C PRO A 501 19.71 -2.49 -41.67
N GLY A 502 18.52 -2.13 -41.15
CA GLY A 502 17.22 -2.52 -41.72
C GLY A 502 16.10 -1.51 -41.39
N THR A 503 15.56 -0.89 -42.43
CA THR A 503 14.46 0.09 -42.53
C THR A 503 13.07 -0.59 -42.70
N PRO A 504 11.92 0.10 -42.85
CA PRO A 504 11.31 1.14 -42.01
C PRO A 504 9.77 0.96 -41.78
N THR A 505 9.24 1.75 -40.83
CA THR A 505 7.87 2.30 -40.71
C THR A 505 6.69 1.39 -40.29
N THR A 506 6.07 1.74 -39.15
CA THR A 506 4.63 2.08 -39.02
C THR A 506 4.38 2.91 -37.74
N PRO A 507 3.74 4.09 -37.79
CA PRO A 507 2.99 4.65 -36.65
C PRO A 507 1.47 4.68 -36.95
N PRO A 508 0.58 5.00 -35.99
CA PRO A 508 0.35 4.45 -34.63
C PRO A 508 -1.10 3.89 -34.48
N PRO A 509 -1.46 3.18 -33.38
CA PRO A 509 -2.64 3.59 -32.56
C PRO A 509 -2.54 3.18 -31.05
N GLY A 510 -3.24 3.80 -30.08
CA GLY A 510 -4.36 4.76 -30.12
C GLY A 510 -4.58 5.47 -28.76
N VAL A 511 -5.50 6.42 -28.71
CA VAL A 511 -5.74 7.33 -27.57
C VAL A 511 -6.15 6.55 -26.30
N GLY A 512 -5.21 6.27 -25.41
CA GLY A 512 -5.45 5.64 -24.11
C GLY A 512 -4.55 4.43 -23.78
N PRO A 513 -4.62 3.93 -22.54
CA PRO A 513 -3.82 2.79 -22.08
C PRO A 513 -4.20 1.47 -22.79
N ASP A 514 -3.31 0.48 -22.76
CA ASP A 514 -3.56 -0.87 -23.24
C ASP A 514 -4.49 -1.63 -22.28
N LEU A 515 -5.79 -1.56 -22.56
CA LEU A 515 -6.83 -2.20 -21.75
C LEU A 515 -6.72 -3.73 -21.74
N LYS A 516 -6.10 -4.36 -22.73
CA LYS A 516 -5.91 -5.83 -22.72
C LYS A 516 -4.85 -6.21 -21.70
N LYS A 517 -3.74 -5.48 -21.64
CA LYS A 517 -2.73 -5.66 -20.58
C LYS A 517 -3.30 -5.34 -19.21
N GLY A 518 -4.06 -4.26 -19.08
CA GLY A 518 -4.75 -3.92 -17.83
C GLY A 518 -5.69 -5.02 -17.35
N VAL A 519 -6.52 -5.56 -18.23
CA VAL A 519 -7.40 -6.70 -17.90
C VAL A 519 -6.60 -7.97 -17.57
N ALA A 520 -5.48 -8.22 -18.25
CA ALA A 520 -4.61 -9.35 -17.91
C ALA A 520 -4.01 -9.21 -16.51
N TYR A 521 -3.54 -8.02 -16.14
CA TYR A 521 -3.06 -7.71 -14.79
C TYR A 521 -4.16 -7.96 -13.74
N LEU A 522 -5.34 -7.37 -13.95
CA LEU A 522 -6.48 -7.48 -13.03
C LEU A 522 -6.98 -8.92 -12.85
N THR A 523 -6.81 -9.78 -13.86
CA THR A 523 -7.33 -11.16 -13.84
C THR A 523 -6.28 -12.23 -13.60
N SER A 524 -5.03 -11.81 -13.37
CA SER A 524 -3.93 -12.71 -13.04
C SER A 524 -4.21 -13.45 -11.73
N ALA A 525 -3.71 -14.69 -11.61
CA ALA A 525 -3.88 -15.49 -10.40
C ALA A 525 -3.15 -14.90 -9.18
N ALA A 526 -2.14 -14.05 -9.42
CA ALA A 526 -1.45 -13.32 -8.37
C ALA A 526 -2.39 -12.33 -7.67
N ASN A 527 -3.20 -11.62 -8.46
CA ASN A 527 -4.09 -10.56 -7.99
C ASN A 527 -5.48 -11.10 -7.63
N LEU A 528 -6.15 -11.80 -8.55
CA LEU A 528 -7.53 -12.26 -8.37
C LEU A 528 -7.56 -13.68 -7.78
N LYS A 529 -7.68 -13.77 -6.46
CA LYS A 529 -7.67 -15.04 -5.72
C LYS A 529 -8.80 -15.93 -6.20
N GLN A 530 -8.44 -17.16 -6.56
CA GLN A 530 -9.35 -18.18 -7.11
C GLN A 530 -10.12 -17.71 -8.37
N GLY A 531 -9.76 -16.57 -8.96
CA GLY A 531 -10.55 -15.93 -10.00
C GLY A 531 -11.86 -15.27 -9.51
N GLN A 532 -12.00 -15.00 -8.21
CA GLN A 532 -13.26 -14.62 -7.57
C GLN A 532 -13.23 -13.31 -6.78
N TYR A 533 -12.12 -13.00 -6.09
CA TYR A 533 -12.03 -11.78 -5.28
C TYR A 533 -10.60 -11.26 -5.12
N TYR A 534 -10.48 -9.98 -4.80
CA TYR A 534 -9.22 -9.34 -4.40
C TYR A 534 -9.10 -9.30 -2.88
N THR A 535 -7.86 -9.32 -2.37
CA THR A 535 -7.59 -9.33 -0.94
C THR A 535 -7.27 -7.94 -0.41
N ALA A 536 -7.46 -7.72 0.89
CA ALA A 536 -7.15 -6.44 1.56
C ALA A 536 -5.64 -6.11 1.58
N GLY A 537 -4.80 -7.06 1.18
CA GLY A 537 -3.37 -6.92 0.98
C GLY A 537 -2.76 -8.20 0.39
N PRO A 538 -1.48 -8.19 -0.04
CA PRO A 538 -0.85 -9.32 -0.73
C PRO A 538 -0.79 -10.63 0.08
N SER A 539 -0.69 -10.51 1.41
CA SER A 539 -0.60 -11.63 2.36
C SER A 539 -1.94 -11.97 3.03
N SER A 540 -3.00 -11.19 2.78
CA SER A 540 -4.28 -11.35 3.45
C SER A 540 -5.13 -12.43 2.77
N SER A 541 -5.82 -13.26 3.56
CA SER A 541 -6.88 -14.16 3.08
C SER A 541 -8.25 -13.46 2.99
N ARG A 542 -8.35 -12.28 3.59
CA ARG A 542 -9.54 -11.43 3.70
C ARG A 542 -9.86 -10.74 2.37
N ALA A 543 -11.10 -10.85 1.90
CA ALA A 543 -11.54 -10.13 0.71
C ALA A 543 -11.72 -8.63 0.97
N ASP A 544 -11.24 -7.81 0.03
CA ASP A 544 -11.73 -6.44 -0.17
C ASP A 544 -12.89 -6.52 -1.17
N PHE A 545 -14.12 -6.63 -0.66
CA PHE A 545 -15.33 -6.72 -1.48
C PHE A 545 -15.58 -5.46 -2.31
N GLY A 546 -15.24 -4.29 -1.77
CA GLY A 546 -15.35 -3.02 -2.48
C GLY A 546 -14.43 -2.99 -3.71
N LEU A 547 -13.16 -3.35 -3.54
CA LEU A 547 -12.19 -3.44 -4.63
C LEU A 547 -12.54 -4.56 -5.62
N THR A 548 -13.06 -5.69 -5.11
CA THR A 548 -13.55 -6.80 -5.95
C THR A 548 -14.66 -6.35 -6.90
N ILE A 549 -15.60 -5.55 -6.40
CA ILE A 549 -16.67 -4.95 -7.22
C ILE A 549 -16.09 -3.90 -8.20
N ASP A 550 -15.08 -3.13 -7.81
CA ASP A 550 -14.42 -2.18 -8.74
C ASP A 550 -13.74 -2.89 -9.91
N GLY A 551 -13.07 -4.01 -9.67
CA GLY A 551 -12.56 -4.85 -10.75
C GLY A 551 -13.67 -5.41 -11.62
N ALA A 552 -14.80 -5.83 -11.04
CA ALA A 552 -15.95 -6.26 -11.82
C ALA A 552 -16.49 -5.14 -12.72
N TYR A 553 -16.56 -3.89 -12.24
CA TYR A 553 -16.89 -2.73 -13.08
C TYR A 553 -15.87 -2.52 -14.21
N ALA A 554 -14.57 -2.63 -13.92
CA ALA A 554 -13.53 -2.51 -14.93
C ALA A 554 -13.65 -3.59 -16.02
N LEU A 555 -13.91 -4.83 -15.64
CA LEU A 555 -14.14 -5.93 -16.58
C LEU A 555 -15.45 -5.75 -17.36
N ALA A 556 -16.49 -5.21 -16.74
CA ALA A 556 -17.76 -4.91 -17.41
C ALA A 556 -17.59 -3.79 -18.45
N ALA A 557 -16.88 -2.72 -18.09
CA ALA A 557 -16.62 -1.56 -18.95
C ALA A 557 -15.77 -1.91 -20.16
N THR A 558 -14.74 -2.74 -19.97
CA THR A 558 -13.88 -3.19 -21.08
C THR A 558 -14.50 -4.33 -21.89
N GLY A 559 -15.27 -5.20 -21.25
CA GLY A 559 -15.86 -6.40 -21.86
C GLY A 559 -14.84 -7.45 -22.32
N LEU A 560 -13.56 -7.31 -21.93
CA LEU A 560 -12.45 -8.12 -22.45
C LEU A 560 -12.30 -9.49 -21.75
N ASN A 561 -12.91 -9.68 -20.56
CA ASN A 561 -12.85 -10.96 -19.85
C ASN A 561 -14.16 -11.29 -19.08
N ASN A 562 -15.20 -11.65 -19.83
CA ASN A 562 -16.51 -11.99 -19.26
C ASN A 562 -16.48 -13.23 -18.35
N ALA A 563 -15.53 -14.16 -18.56
CA ALA A 563 -15.44 -15.37 -17.75
C ALA A 563 -15.01 -15.06 -16.31
N LYS A 564 -14.01 -14.19 -16.14
CA LYS A 564 -13.57 -13.73 -14.80
C LYS A 564 -14.57 -12.78 -14.17
N LEU A 565 -15.19 -11.90 -14.95
CA LEU A 565 -16.31 -11.08 -14.51
C LEU A 565 -17.44 -11.94 -13.93
N ARG A 566 -17.84 -12.99 -14.66
CA ARG A 566 -18.82 -13.97 -14.18
C ARG A 566 -18.36 -14.67 -12.90
N GLY A 567 -17.10 -15.08 -12.81
CA GLY A 567 -16.56 -15.72 -11.61
C GLY A 567 -16.69 -14.86 -10.36
N ILE A 568 -16.42 -13.55 -10.48
CA ILE A 568 -16.61 -12.58 -9.40
C ILE A 568 -18.10 -12.44 -9.06
N VAL A 569 -18.95 -12.19 -10.06
CA VAL A 569 -20.39 -11.96 -9.84
C VAL A 569 -21.07 -13.19 -9.24
N ASP A 570 -20.79 -14.38 -9.76
CA ASP A 570 -21.36 -15.64 -9.25
C ASP A 570 -20.86 -15.96 -7.84
N HIS A 571 -19.63 -15.55 -7.49
CA HIS A 571 -19.14 -15.66 -6.11
C HIS A 571 -19.93 -14.75 -5.17
N LEU A 572 -20.16 -13.48 -5.55
CA LEU A 572 -20.95 -12.54 -4.73
C LEU A 572 -22.42 -12.96 -4.63
N ASP A 573 -23.04 -13.35 -5.74
CA ASP A 573 -24.47 -13.67 -5.86
C ASP A 573 -24.85 -14.98 -5.12
N HIS A 574 -23.94 -15.95 -5.06
CA HIS A 574 -24.20 -17.23 -4.39
C HIS A 574 -23.69 -17.30 -2.94
N GLY A 575 -23.42 -16.15 -2.29
CA GLY A 575 -22.96 -16.13 -0.90
C GLY A 575 -21.56 -16.73 -0.72
N GLY A 576 -20.69 -16.50 -1.70
CA GLY A 576 -19.30 -16.92 -1.68
C GLY A 576 -18.56 -16.35 -0.47
N LYS A 577 -17.71 -17.19 0.11
CA LYS A 577 -16.92 -16.87 1.29
C LYS A 577 -15.50 -16.54 0.93
N ASP A 578 -14.94 -15.51 1.55
CA ASP A 578 -13.51 -15.24 1.51
C ASP A 578 -12.72 -16.23 2.38
N GLY A 579 -11.40 -16.06 2.45
CA GLY A 579 -10.54 -16.95 3.21
C GLY A 579 -10.70 -16.86 4.73
N GLU A 580 -11.53 -15.95 5.23
CA GLU A 580 -11.90 -15.81 6.64
C GLU A 580 -13.36 -16.25 6.90
N GLY A 581 -14.07 -16.72 5.86
CA GLY A 581 -15.45 -17.17 5.97
C GLY A 581 -16.50 -16.07 5.85
N ARG A 582 -16.10 -14.84 5.50
CA ARG A 582 -16.99 -13.68 5.34
C ARG A 582 -17.54 -13.62 3.92
N THR A 583 -18.69 -12.99 3.77
CA THR A 583 -19.46 -12.84 2.52
C THR A 583 -19.68 -11.36 2.20
N VAL A 584 -20.25 -11.08 1.03
CA VAL A 584 -20.68 -9.71 0.67
C VAL A 584 -21.76 -9.18 1.63
N ASP A 585 -22.53 -10.06 2.27
CA ASP A 585 -23.54 -9.68 3.25
C ASP A 585 -22.90 -9.09 4.51
N ASP A 586 -21.79 -9.67 4.96
CA ASP A 586 -21.04 -9.15 6.12
C ASP A 586 -20.48 -7.75 5.85
N TRP A 587 -20.06 -7.47 4.60
CA TRP A 587 -19.55 -6.16 4.22
C TRP A 587 -20.66 -5.13 3.97
N THR A 588 -21.81 -5.56 3.46
CA THR A 588 -22.96 -4.66 3.25
C THR A 588 -23.80 -4.48 4.51
N GLY A 589 -23.64 -5.33 5.52
CA GLY A 589 -24.46 -5.36 6.73
C GLY A 589 -25.93 -5.75 6.47
N ILE A 590 -26.24 -6.30 5.28
CA ILE A 590 -27.62 -6.60 4.91
C ILE A 590 -28.23 -7.68 5.81
N GLY A 591 -29.52 -7.53 6.14
CA GLY A 591 -30.20 -8.39 7.11
C GLY A 591 -29.95 -7.99 8.57
N THR A 592 -29.12 -6.99 8.83
CA THR A 592 -28.89 -6.40 10.16
C THR A 592 -29.49 -5.00 10.27
N ALA A 593 -29.41 -4.39 11.46
CA ALA A 593 -29.79 -2.99 11.67
C ALA A 593 -28.76 -2.00 11.05
N TYR A 594 -27.62 -2.50 10.59
CA TYR A 594 -26.46 -1.71 10.16
C TYR A 594 -26.21 -1.79 8.65
N ALA A 595 -27.25 -2.10 7.89
CA ALA A 595 -27.16 -2.23 6.44
C ALA A 595 -26.65 -0.93 5.82
N ALA A 596 -25.48 -1.00 5.20
CA ALA A 596 -24.73 0.17 4.76
C ALA A 596 -25.12 0.58 3.35
N GLY A 597 -25.81 1.73 3.22
CA GLY A 597 -26.38 2.18 1.96
C GLY A 597 -25.35 2.35 0.84
N GLY A 598 -24.11 2.75 1.18
CA GLY A 598 -23.02 2.87 0.21
C GLY A 598 -22.62 1.52 -0.40
N SER A 599 -22.35 0.54 0.47
CA SER A 599 -21.96 -0.83 0.07
C SER A 599 -23.12 -1.54 -0.64
N LEU A 600 -24.35 -1.39 -0.14
CA LEU A 600 -25.57 -1.89 -0.80
C LEU A 600 -25.73 -1.31 -2.20
N GLY A 601 -25.57 0.00 -2.35
CA GLY A 601 -25.65 0.71 -3.62
C GLY A 601 -24.61 0.21 -4.61
N LYS A 602 -23.37 0.04 -4.13
CA LYS A 602 -22.27 -0.49 -4.94
C LYS A 602 -22.52 -1.92 -5.41
N THR A 603 -23.07 -2.79 -4.56
CA THR A 603 -23.39 -4.18 -4.94
C THR A 603 -24.59 -4.26 -5.88
N ALA A 604 -25.66 -3.50 -5.59
CA ALA A 604 -26.87 -3.45 -6.42
C ALA A 604 -26.57 -2.95 -7.83
N LEU A 605 -25.78 -1.88 -7.95
CA LEU A 605 -25.38 -1.34 -9.24
C LEU A 605 -24.56 -2.36 -10.05
N LEU A 606 -23.71 -3.17 -9.42
CA LEU A 606 -22.99 -4.24 -10.12
C LEU A 606 -23.97 -5.28 -10.68
N ALA A 607 -24.95 -5.72 -9.88
CA ALA A 607 -25.97 -6.65 -10.34
C ALA A 607 -26.68 -6.12 -11.59
N GLU A 608 -27.11 -4.85 -11.57
CA GLU A 608 -27.75 -4.20 -12.71
C GLU A 608 -26.81 -4.06 -13.93
N VAL A 609 -25.54 -3.73 -13.70
CA VAL A 609 -24.53 -3.63 -14.77
C VAL A 609 -24.43 -4.96 -15.51
N VAL A 610 -24.42 -6.08 -14.80
CA VAL A 610 -24.24 -7.41 -15.41
C VAL A 610 -25.55 -8.12 -15.81
N GLY A 611 -26.67 -7.44 -15.65
CA GLY A 611 -28.00 -7.94 -16.01
C GLY A 611 -28.58 -8.97 -15.03
N ARG A 612 -28.07 -9.01 -13.80
CA ARG A 612 -28.69 -9.72 -12.67
C ARG A 612 -29.79 -8.85 -12.06
N ASP A 613 -30.75 -9.48 -11.39
CA ASP A 613 -31.80 -8.74 -10.69
C ASP A 613 -31.27 -8.25 -9.33
N PRO A 614 -31.12 -6.94 -9.09
CA PRO A 614 -30.69 -6.44 -7.79
C PRO A 614 -31.72 -6.67 -6.67
N ARG A 615 -32.95 -7.09 -7.00
CA ARG A 615 -33.99 -7.49 -6.04
C ARG A 615 -33.89 -8.96 -5.62
N ASP A 616 -33.04 -9.74 -6.30
CA ASP A 616 -32.73 -11.13 -5.99
C ASP A 616 -31.24 -11.38 -6.25
N PHE A 617 -30.39 -10.77 -5.43
CA PHE A 617 -28.93 -10.89 -5.50
C PHE A 617 -28.37 -11.26 -4.14
N GLY A 618 -27.56 -12.31 -4.04
CA GLY A 618 -27.10 -12.81 -2.75
C GLY A 618 -28.22 -13.39 -1.87
N GLY A 619 -29.40 -13.63 -2.45
CA GLY A 619 -30.62 -13.99 -1.72
C GLY A 619 -31.33 -12.81 -1.05
N HIS A 620 -30.98 -11.57 -1.41
CA HIS A 620 -31.56 -10.35 -0.83
C HIS A 620 -32.13 -9.40 -1.88
N ASP A 621 -33.11 -8.60 -1.45
CA ASP A 621 -33.58 -7.43 -2.19
C ASP A 621 -32.76 -6.20 -1.80
N LEU A 622 -31.68 -5.95 -2.55
CA LEU A 622 -30.75 -4.85 -2.29
C LEU A 622 -31.42 -3.48 -2.50
N ILE A 623 -32.38 -3.39 -3.41
CA ILE A 623 -33.11 -2.14 -3.72
C ILE A 623 -34.07 -1.79 -2.58
N ALA A 624 -34.80 -2.76 -2.04
CA ALA A 624 -35.63 -2.56 -0.86
C ALA A 624 -34.78 -2.24 0.38
N ALA A 625 -33.58 -2.85 0.52
CA ALA A 625 -32.64 -2.52 1.59
C ALA A 625 -32.14 -1.06 1.48
N LEU A 626 -31.78 -0.61 0.27
CA LEU A 626 -31.43 0.79 0.01
C LEU A 626 -32.56 1.76 0.36
N GLY A 627 -33.81 1.43 -0.01
CA GLY A 627 -34.97 2.25 0.34
C GLY A 627 -35.15 2.41 1.86
N LYS A 628 -34.87 1.37 2.63
CA LYS A 628 -34.88 1.42 4.11
C LYS A 628 -33.70 2.21 4.69
N ALA A 629 -32.59 2.29 3.97
CA ALA A 629 -31.40 3.01 4.39
C ALA A 629 -31.51 4.53 4.18
N VAL A 630 -32.58 5.05 3.55
CA VAL A 630 -32.78 6.50 3.39
C VAL A 630 -33.09 7.14 4.76
N CYS A 631 -32.24 8.05 5.19
CA CYS A 631 -32.32 8.71 6.49
C CYS A 631 -33.44 9.73 6.53
N ALA A 632 -34.36 9.58 7.49
CA ALA A 632 -35.42 10.56 7.72
C ALA A 632 -34.89 11.86 8.37
N GLU A 633 -33.85 11.74 9.19
CA GLU A 633 -33.21 12.83 9.93
C GLU A 633 -31.73 12.51 10.21
N PRO A 634 -30.87 13.51 10.48
CA PRO A 634 -29.48 13.25 10.90
C PRO A 634 -29.43 12.56 12.27
N SER A 635 -28.47 11.65 12.44
CA SER A 635 -28.22 10.98 13.72
C SER A 635 -27.65 11.93 14.76
N ALA A 636 -27.99 11.69 16.04
CA ALA A 636 -27.40 12.40 17.16
C ALA A 636 -26.13 11.66 17.65
N PRO A 637 -25.02 12.36 17.95
CA PRO A 637 -23.82 11.72 18.49
C PRO A 637 -24.12 10.88 19.75
N PRO A 638 -23.46 9.72 19.93
CA PRO A 638 -22.32 9.20 19.16
C PRO A 638 -22.71 8.46 17.87
N ASP A 639 -24.00 8.30 17.58
CA ASP A 639 -24.47 7.69 16.34
C ASP A 639 -24.13 8.60 15.15
N ARG A 640 -23.50 7.99 14.14
CA ARG A 640 -23.01 8.63 12.91
C ARG A 640 -23.58 7.94 11.66
N SER A 641 -24.64 7.14 11.82
CA SER A 641 -25.26 6.38 10.73
C SER A 641 -25.87 7.30 9.67
N CYS A 642 -26.57 8.37 10.09
CA CYS A 642 -27.23 9.30 9.18
C CYS A 642 -26.58 10.68 9.19
N ALA A 643 -25.97 11.07 8.06
CA ALA A 643 -25.34 12.38 7.90
C ALA A 643 -26.35 13.54 7.83
N ALA A 644 -27.48 13.31 7.14
CA ALA A 644 -28.53 14.29 6.96
C ALA A 644 -29.84 13.60 6.57
N LYS A 645 -30.94 14.35 6.59
CA LYS A 645 -32.17 13.92 5.93
C LYS A 645 -31.90 13.65 4.44
N GLY A 646 -32.43 12.54 3.93
CA GLY A 646 -32.28 12.11 2.54
C GLY A 646 -30.97 11.38 2.25
N ALA A 647 -29.95 11.49 3.10
CA ALA A 647 -28.73 10.71 2.95
C ALA A 647 -29.01 9.22 3.10
N TYR A 648 -28.23 8.36 2.45
CA TYR A 648 -28.19 6.95 2.82
C TYR A 648 -27.42 6.73 4.12
N ALA A 649 -27.92 5.85 4.98
CA ALA A 649 -27.28 5.43 6.21
C ALA A 649 -25.95 4.72 5.94
N TYR A 650 -24.94 5.00 6.76
CA TYR A 650 -23.57 4.47 6.65
C TYR A 650 -22.95 4.67 5.25
N ALA A 651 -23.30 5.76 4.58
CA ALA A 651 -22.68 6.19 3.32
C ALA A 651 -21.93 7.52 3.54
N PRO A 652 -20.73 7.48 4.15
CA PRO A 652 -20.04 8.68 4.64
C PRO A 652 -19.43 9.56 3.54
N SER A 653 -19.42 9.13 2.26
CA SER A 653 -18.82 9.87 1.15
C SER A 653 -19.81 10.20 0.04
N VAL A 654 -19.52 11.27 -0.73
CA VAL A 654 -20.25 11.61 -1.96
C VAL A 654 -20.26 10.43 -2.94
N PHE A 655 -19.15 9.70 -3.01
CA PHE A 655 -19.02 8.50 -3.82
C PHE A 655 -20.03 7.41 -3.43
N ALA A 656 -20.13 7.10 -2.14
CA ALA A 656 -21.07 6.11 -1.61
C ALA A 656 -22.54 6.52 -1.86
N GLN A 657 -22.87 7.80 -1.64
CA GLN A 657 -24.19 8.35 -1.90
C GLN A 657 -24.56 8.24 -3.39
N SER A 658 -23.62 8.58 -4.28
CA SER A 658 -23.82 8.58 -5.73
C SER A 658 -24.07 7.19 -6.30
N LEU A 659 -23.32 6.17 -5.85
CA LEU A 659 -23.55 4.77 -6.25
C LEU A 659 -24.94 4.27 -5.85
N ALA A 660 -25.38 4.60 -4.63
CA ALA A 660 -26.70 4.23 -4.13
C ALA A 660 -27.84 4.94 -4.88
N VAL A 661 -27.68 6.24 -5.20
CA VAL A 661 -28.62 6.97 -6.09
C VAL A 661 -28.71 6.28 -7.45
N MET A 662 -27.58 5.96 -8.09
CA MET A 662 -27.58 5.31 -9.40
C MET A 662 -28.30 3.96 -9.38
N ALA A 663 -28.05 3.13 -8.35
CA ALA A 663 -28.73 1.85 -8.19
C ALA A 663 -30.25 2.00 -8.05
N GLN A 664 -30.74 2.91 -7.21
CA GLN A 664 -32.19 3.12 -7.06
C GLN A 664 -32.84 3.65 -8.34
N VAL A 665 -32.20 4.63 -8.99
CA VAL A 665 -32.75 5.23 -10.22
C VAL A 665 -32.80 4.21 -11.35
N ARG A 666 -31.77 3.38 -11.53
CA ARG A 666 -31.74 2.31 -12.53
C ARG A 666 -32.75 1.21 -12.25
N ALA A 667 -33.01 0.91 -10.98
CA ALA A 667 -34.03 -0.04 -10.56
C ALA A 667 -35.47 0.48 -10.72
N GLY A 668 -35.65 1.74 -11.11
CA GLY A 668 -36.95 2.39 -11.33
C GLY A 668 -37.55 3.06 -10.09
N GLU A 669 -36.84 3.10 -8.95
CA GLU A 669 -37.31 3.63 -7.67
C GLU A 669 -37.15 5.16 -7.56
N LYS A 670 -37.55 5.89 -8.61
CA LYS A 670 -37.32 7.35 -8.69
C LYS A 670 -37.91 8.12 -7.51
N THR A 671 -39.09 7.73 -7.02
CA THR A 671 -39.74 8.38 -5.88
C THR A 671 -38.98 8.16 -4.58
N VAL A 672 -38.38 6.98 -4.37
CA VAL A 672 -37.55 6.71 -3.18
C VAL A 672 -36.23 7.49 -3.27
N ALA A 673 -35.70 7.66 -4.48
CA ALA A 673 -34.48 8.39 -4.75
C ALA A 673 -34.64 9.94 -4.69
N GLU A 674 -35.86 10.49 -4.58
CA GLU A 674 -36.08 11.95 -4.56
C GLU A 674 -35.32 12.65 -3.44
N GLU A 675 -35.42 12.16 -2.19
CA GLU A 675 -34.70 12.76 -1.06
C GLU A 675 -33.17 12.54 -1.14
N PRO A 676 -32.66 11.35 -1.51
CA PRO A 676 -31.24 11.15 -1.81
C PRO A 676 -30.67 12.05 -2.91
N ILE A 677 -31.40 12.24 -4.01
CA ILE A 677 -31.00 13.16 -5.09
C ILE A 677 -30.94 14.60 -4.55
N ALA A 678 -31.98 15.03 -3.82
CA ALA A 678 -32.01 16.37 -3.23
C ALA A 678 -30.87 16.59 -2.22
N TYR A 679 -30.51 15.57 -1.43
CA TYR A 679 -29.35 15.61 -0.56
C TYR A 679 -28.05 15.74 -1.35
N LEU A 680 -27.85 14.92 -2.39
CA LEU A 680 -26.65 14.98 -3.24
C LEU A 680 -26.51 16.35 -3.92
N GLU A 681 -27.60 16.92 -4.42
CA GLU A 681 -27.64 18.28 -4.98
C GLU A 681 -27.30 19.35 -3.93
N SER A 682 -27.69 19.15 -2.67
CA SER A 682 -27.43 20.12 -1.59
C SER A 682 -25.95 20.24 -1.22
N LEU A 683 -25.14 19.22 -1.55
CA LEU A 683 -23.71 19.21 -1.31
C LEU A 683 -22.90 19.98 -2.37
N GLN A 684 -23.51 20.36 -3.50
CA GLN A 684 -22.79 21.07 -4.57
C GLN A 684 -22.38 22.48 -4.11
N HIS A 685 -21.09 22.78 -4.19
CA HIS A 685 -20.58 24.12 -3.97
C HIS A 685 -20.96 25.07 -5.10
N THR A 686 -20.89 26.38 -4.85
CA THR A 686 -21.15 27.42 -5.87
C THR A 686 -20.21 27.34 -7.07
N SER A 687 -19.03 26.74 -6.89
CA SER A 687 -18.06 26.43 -7.95
C SER A 687 -18.54 25.38 -8.94
N GLY A 688 -19.55 24.58 -8.57
CA GLY A 688 -19.99 23.40 -9.33
C GLY A 688 -19.44 22.07 -8.82
N ALA A 689 -18.51 22.10 -7.86
CA ALA A 689 -17.80 20.93 -7.37
C ALA A 689 -18.42 20.36 -6.08
N TRP A 690 -18.09 19.11 -5.76
CA TRP A 690 -18.48 18.46 -4.52
C TRP A 690 -17.28 18.35 -3.56
N PRO A 691 -17.54 18.41 -2.23
CA PRO A 691 -16.49 18.26 -1.24
C PRO A 691 -16.06 16.80 -1.04
N SER A 692 -14.82 16.61 -0.61
CA SER A 692 -14.44 15.37 0.07
C SER A 692 -15.07 15.35 1.46
N LEU A 693 -15.77 14.26 1.78
CA LEU A 693 -16.37 14.04 3.09
C LEU A 693 -15.49 13.13 3.98
N ILE A 694 -14.37 12.61 3.46
CA ILE A 694 -13.44 11.74 4.17
C ILE A 694 -11.98 12.06 3.75
N PRO A 695 -11.19 12.74 4.61
CA PRO A 695 -11.64 13.51 5.77
C PRO A 695 -12.53 14.68 5.33
N ALA A 696 -13.48 15.11 6.16
CA ALA A 696 -14.32 16.26 5.88
C ALA A 696 -13.50 17.56 5.98
N THR A 697 -12.70 17.86 4.96
CA THR A 697 -11.89 19.10 4.90
C THR A 697 -12.70 20.27 4.37
N GLY A 698 -13.83 20.00 3.72
CA GLY A 698 -14.62 21.00 2.99
C GLY A 698 -13.99 21.41 1.65
N ASP A 699 -12.86 20.81 1.27
CA ASP A 699 -12.22 21.03 -0.02
C ASP A 699 -12.93 20.23 -1.12
N SER A 700 -13.02 20.82 -2.31
CA SER A 700 -13.59 20.16 -3.48
C SER A 700 -12.58 19.30 -4.21
N ASP A 701 -12.97 18.06 -4.55
CA ASP A 701 -12.11 17.10 -5.24
C ASP A 701 -12.74 16.58 -6.56
N VAL A 702 -11.90 16.04 -7.44
CA VAL A 702 -12.29 15.56 -8.78
C VAL A 702 -13.16 14.31 -8.69
N ASP A 703 -12.82 13.38 -7.79
CA ASP A 703 -13.46 12.07 -7.67
C ASP A 703 -14.93 12.21 -7.26
N SER A 704 -15.19 12.97 -6.18
CA SER A 704 -16.51 13.30 -5.66
C SER A 704 -17.34 14.07 -6.69
N THR A 705 -16.71 15.00 -7.42
CA THR A 705 -17.42 15.81 -8.42
C THR A 705 -17.82 14.98 -9.65
N ALA A 706 -16.93 14.11 -10.15
CA ALA A 706 -17.21 13.27 -11.30
C ALA A 706 -18.31 12.24 -11.03
N ILE A 707 -18.25 11.55 -9.88
CA ILE A 707 -19.26 10.53 -9.53
C ILE A 707 -20.64 11.14 -9.23
N ALA A 708 -20.68 12.32 -8.59
CA ALA A 708 -21.93 13.04 -8.38
C ALA A 708 -22.54 13.50 -9.71
N ALA A 709 -21.72 13.98 -10.66
CA ALA A 709 -22.19 14.33 -12.00
C ALA A 709 -22.80 13.12 -12.72
N MET A 710 -22.16 11.95 -12.67
CA MET A 710 -22.71 10.71 -13.25
C MET A 710 -24.05 10.30 -12.64
N ALA A 711 -24.22 10.45 -11.32
CA ALA A 711 -25.46 10.12 -10.65
C ALA A 711 -26.60 11.11 -10.98
N LEU A 712 -26.28 12.41 -11.03
CA LEU A 712 -27.26 13.45 -11.34
C LEU A 712 -27.67 13.45 -12.82
N ASP A 713 -26.74 13.15 -13.73
CA ASP A 713 -27.06 12.96 -15.16
C ASP A 713 -28.09 11.83 -15.35
N LEU A 714 -27.87 10.70 -14.68
CA LEU A 714 -28.82 9.58 -14.70
C LEU A 714 -30.17 9.91 -14.05
N ALA A 715 -30.17 10.71 -12.97
CA ALA A 715 -31.40 11.17 -12.32
C ALA A 715 -32.24 12.06 -13.25
N GLY A 716 -31.56 12.99 -13.95
CA GLY A 716 -32.12 13.91 -14.93
C GLY A 716 -33.02 15.00 -14.34
N GLY A 717 -33.25 16.05 -15.13
CA GLY A 717 -34.14 17.17 -14.80
C GLY A 717 -33.39 18.48 -14.65
N GLU A 718 -34.07 19.61 -14.84
CA GLU A 718 -33.43 20.92 -15.07
C GLU A 718 -32.38 21.32 -14.01
N LYS A 719 -32.63 21.00 -12.73
CA LYS A 719 -31.70 21.28 -11.63
C LYS A 719 -30.47 20.39 -11.69
N ALA A 720 -30.66 19.09 -11.92
CA ALA A 720 -29.59 18.10 -12.07
C ALA A 720 -28.74 18.41 -13.31
N ASP A 721 -29.37 18.70 -14.46
CA ASP A 721 -28.69 19.07 -15.71
C ASP A 721 -27.82 20.33 -15.53
N ALA A 722 -28.33 21.34 -14.82
CA ALA A 722 -27.58 22.55 -14.49
C ALA A 722 -26.42 22.27 -13.53
N ALA A 723 -26.59 21.33 -12.59
CA ALA A 723 -25.54 20.91 -11.67
C ALA A 723 -24.43 20.15 -12.41
N VAL A 724 -24.78 19.20 -13.30
CA VAL A 724 -23.85 18.47 -14.17
C VAL A 724 -23.04 19.44 -15.03
N GLY A 725 -23.68 20.38 -15.71
CA GLY A 725 -22.99 21.36 -16.56
C GLY A 725 -21.97 22.23 -15.80
N LYS A 726 -22.18 22.51 -14.51
CA LYS A 726 -21.18 23.18 -13.66
C LYS A 726 -20.06 22.24 -13.24
N ALA A 727 -20.40 20.99 -12.91
CA ALA A 727 -19.46 19.95 -12.52
C ALA A 727 -18.43 19.70 -13.64
N LEU A 728 -18.89 19.50 -14.87
CA LEU A 728 -18.01 19.23 -16.02
C LEU A 728 -17.05 20.39 -16.31
N LYS A 729 -17.55 21.64 -16.26
CA LYS A 729 -16.71 22.84 -16.41
C LYS A 729 -15.67 22.94 -15.31
N TRP A 730 -16.04 22.62 -14.08
CA TRP A 730 -15.11 22.63 -12.96
C TRP A 730 -14.06 21.53 -13.14
N ILE A 731 -14.44 20.29 -13.46
CA ILE A 731 -13.52 19.18 -13.70
C ILE A 731 -12.52 19.57 -14.80
N ALA A 732 -12.99 20.02 -15.96
CA ALA A 732 -12.11 20.45 -17.05
C ALA A 732 -11.11 21.53 -16.63
N SER A 733 -11.50 22.46 -15.75
CA SER A 733 -10.61 23.50 -15.21
C SER A 733 -9.52 22.99 -14.26
N LYS A 734 -9.61 21.74 -13.80
CA LYS A 734 -8.63 21.08 -12.92
C LYS A 734 -7.62 20.21 -13.66
N GLN A 735 -7.80 20.02 -14.96
CA GLN A 735 -6.87 19.22 -15.75
C GLN A 735 -5.47 19.88 -15.74
N LEU A 736 -4.46 19.07 -15.42
CA LEU A 736 -3.06 19.46 -15.40
C LEU A 736 -2.48 19.48 -16.83
N SER A 737 -1.30 20.08 -16.99
CA SER A 737 -0.71 20.33 -18.31
C SER A 737 -0.39 19.06 -19.11
N ASP A 738 -0.08 17.98 -18.41
CA ASP A 738 0.21 16.64 -18.94
C ASP A 738 -1.08 15.83 -19.25
N GLY A 739 -2.25 16.37 -18.88
CA GLY A 739 -3.55 15.73 -19.04
C GLY A 739 -4.09 15.02 -17.79
N GLY A 740 -3.27 14.91 -16.74
CA GLY A 740 -3.65 14.32 -15.46
C GLY A 740 -4.56 15.24 -14.62
N PHE A 741 -4.88 14.79 -13.41
CA PHE A 741 -5.79 15.51 -12.50
C PHE A 741 -5.30 15.43 -11.05
N PRO A 742 -5.47 16.50 -10.26
CA PRO A 742 -5.08 16.50 -8.85
C PRO A 742 -5.98 15.54 -8.05
N GLY A 743 -5.34 14.76 -7.18
CA GLY A 743 -5.95 13.89 -6.19
C GLY A 743 -5.13 13.84 -4.91
N ALA A 744 -5.53 13.00 -3.95
CA ALA A 744 -4.89 12.91 -2.63
C ALA A 744 -3.39 12.55 -2.68
N ALA A 745 -2.96 11.87 -3.75
CA ALA A 745 -1.58 11.42 -3.97
C ALA A 745 -0.79 12.29 -4.97
N GLY A 746 -1.25 13.50 -5.31
CA GLY A 746 -0.63 14.33 -6.34
C GLY A 746 -1.41 14.27 -7.66
N ASN A 747 -0.72 14.14 -8.79
CA ASN A 747 -1.33 13.94 -10.10
C ASN A 747 -1.83 12.49 -10.25
N SER A 748 -3.10 12.27 -9.89
CA SER A 748 -3.66 10.96 -9.58
C SER A 748 -4.23 10.23 -10.81
N VAL A 749 -3.86 8.95 -10.93
CA VAL A 749 -4.43 8.03 -11.93
C VAL A 749 -5.93 7.80 -11.70
N ASN A 750 -6.35 7.68 -10.45
CA ASN A 750 -7.74 7.47 -10.08
C ASN A 750 -8.62 8.66 -10.48
N SER A 751 -8.17 9.87 -10.13
CA SER A 751 -8.86 11.11 -10.47
C SER A 751 -8.92 11.34 -11.98
N ALA A 752 -7.84 11.03 -12.72
CA ALA A 752 -7.86 11.10 -14.17
C ALA A 752 -8.85 10.12 -14.80
N ALA A 753 -8.93 8.88 -14.30
CA ALA A 753 -9.86 7.88 -14.79
C ALA A 753 -11.34 8.27 -14.56
N LEU A 754 -11.66 8.81 -13.37
CA LEU A 754 -12.99 9.33 -13.06
C LEU A 754 -13.32 10.59 -13.86
N ALA A 755 -12.34 11.49 -14.08
CA ALA A 755 -12.52 12.66 -14.93
C ALA A 755 -12.83 12.27 -16.37
N VAL A 756 -12.19 11.22 -16.92
CA VAL A 756 -12.54 10.66 -18.24
C VAL A 756 -14.02 10.24 -18.29
N GLN A 757 -14.51 9.52 -17.29
CA GLN A 757 -15.93 9.11 -17.23
C GLN A 757 -16.88 10.29 -17.06
N GLY A 758 -16.57 11.22 -16.15
CA GLY A 758 -17.39 12.41 -15.88
C GLY A 758 -17.50 13.31 -17.11
N LEU A 759 -16.36 13.68 -17.72
CA LEU A 759 -16.34 14.51 -18.93
C LEU A 759 -17.00 13.82 -20.13
N SER A 760 -17.05 12.48 -20.17
CA SER A 760 -17.73 11.74 -21.24
C SER A 760 -19.24 11.92 -21.24
N LEU A 761 -19.85 12.43 -20.16
CA LEU A 761 -21.26 12.85 -20.15
C LEU A 761 -21.56 13.92 -21.20
N ASP A 762 -20.56 14.74 -21.56
CA ASP A 762 -20.60 15.64 -22.72
C ASP A 762 -19.31 15.51 -23.54
N ALA A 763 -19.06 14.29 -24.03
CA ALA A 763 -17.83 13.96 -24.75
C ALA A 763 -17.57 14.87 -25.97
N ALA A 764 -18.63 15.38 -26.61
CA ALA A 764 -18.51 16.27 -27.77
C ALA A 764 -17.88 17.62 -27.38
N THR A 765 -18.22 18.15 -26.21
CA THR A 765 -17.64 19.40 -25.69
C THR A 765 -16.22 19.19 -25.16
N TYR A 766 -15.96 18.07 -24.48
CA TYR A 766 -14.71 17.83 -23.74
C TYR A 766 -13.77 16.82 -24.42
N THR A 767 -13.83 16.70 -25.75
CA THR A 767 -13.04 15.71 -26.50
C THR A 767 -11.53 15.87 -26.27
N ASP A 768 -11.03 17.10 -26.17
CA ASP A 768 -9.62 17.38 -25.99
C ASP A 768 -9.15 17.01 -24.58
N GLU A 769 -9.91 17.36 -23.56
CA GLU A 769 -9.63 17.02 -22.17
C GLU A 769 -9.65 15.50 -21.97
N ILE A 770 -10.65 14.79 -22.50
CA ILE A 770 -10.74 13.33 -22.44
C ILE A 770 -9.54 12.68 -23.13
N THR A 771 -9.13 13.20 -24.28
CA THR A 771 -8.00 12.68 -25.05
C THR A 771 -6.69 12.84 -24.28
N LYS A 772 -6.46 14.01 -23.67
CA LYS A 772 -5.27 14.24 -22.83
C LYS A 772 -5.25 13.34 -21.60
N ALA A 773 -6.39 13.20 -20.93
CA ALA A 773 -6.51 12.34 -19.75
C ALA A 773 -6.25 10.87 -20.06
N ARG A 774 -6.71 10.38 -21.21
CA ARG A 774 -6.38 9.02 -21.69
C ARG A 774 -4.90 8.86 -22.01
N THR A 775 -4.27 9.86 -22.61
CA THR A 775 -2.82 9.87 -22.86
C THR A 775 -2.04 9.83 -21.55
N PHE A 776 -2.46 10.60 -20.55
CA PHE A 776 -1.90 10.53 -19.20
C PHE A 776 -2.06 9.14 -18.59
N LEU A 777 -3.25 8.54 -18.63
CA LEU A 777 -3.43 7.17 -18.12
C LEU A 777 -2.52 6.17 -18.83
N ALA A 778 -2.30 6.32 -20.14
CA ALA A 778 -1.36 5.50 -20.89
C ALA A 778 0.07 5.65 -20.37
N SER A 779 0.52 6.86 -20.04
CA SER A 779 1.87 7.10 -19.52
C SER A 779 2.07 6.57 -18.09
N GLN A 780 0.99 6.32 -17.35
CA GLN A 780 1.06 5.74 -16.01
C GLN A 780 0.89 4.21 -15.98
N GLN A 781 0.63 3.57 -17.13
CA GLN A 781 0.50 2.12 -17.22
C GLN A 781 1.89 1.45 -17.24
N ASN A 782 2.10 0.49 -16.34
CA ASN A 782 3.33 -0.29 -16.23
C ASN A 782 3.35 -1.46 -17.22
N THR A 783 4.53 -2.06 -17.41
CA THR A 783 4.76 -3.14 -18.37
C THR A 783 3.96 -4.42 -18.08
N ASP A 784 3.66 -4.68 -16.81
CA ASP A 784 2.80 -5.79 -16.35
C ASP A 784 1.30 -5.55 -16.62
N GLY A 785 0.94 -4.34 -17.08
CA GLY A 785 -0.41 -3.90 -17.38
C GLY A 785 -1.10 -3.16 -16.24
N GLY A 786 -0.57 -3.21 -15.02
CA GLY A 786 -1.07 -2.43 -13.88
C GLY A 786 -0.69 -0.95 -13.98
N PHE A 787 -1.15 -0.15 -13.03
CA PHE A 787 -0.98 1.30 -13.05
C PHE A 787 -0.36 1.81 -11.75
N ASN A 788 0.42 2.88 -11.87
CA ASN A 788 0.88 3.67 -10.72
C ASN A 788 -0.30 4.36 -10.03
N VAL A 789 -0.13 4.77 -8.76
CA VAL A 789 -1.16 5.52 -8.01
C VAL A 789 -1.28 6.97 -8.51
N ALA A 790 -0.14 7.59 -8.81
CA ALA A 790 0.00 8.96 -9.29
C ALA A 790 1.27 9.09 -10.14
N GLU A 791 1.40 10.18 -10.88
CA GLU A 791 2.61 10.50 -11.65
C GLU A 791 3.81 10.71 -10.71
N GLU A 792 3.60 11.46 -9.62
CA GLU A 792 4.54 11.62 -8.54
C GLU A 792 4.33 10.52 -7.48
N GLY A 793 5.37 9.79 -7.13
CA GLY A 793 5.30 8.76 -6.08
C GLY A 793 6.06 7.48 -6.40
N GLN A 794 5.94 6.49 -5.51
CA GLN A 794 6.56 5.18 -5.68
C GLN A 794 6.05 4.50 -6.96
N ARG A 795 6.96 4.20 -7.89
CA ARG A 795 6.62 3.48 -9.11
C ARG A 795 6.37 2.00 -8.80
N GLY A 796 5.27 1.47 -9.31
CA GLY A 796 4.81 0.11 -9.07
C GLY A 796 3.31 -0.02 -9.33
N SER A 797 2.87 -1.20 -9.75
CA SER A 797 1.47 -1.45 -10.07
C SER A 797 0.63 -1.60 -8.79
N ASP A 798 -0.30 -0.67 -8.59
CA ASP A 798 -1.29 -0.72 -7.52
C ASP A 798 -2.62 -1.29 -8.05
N LEU A 799 -3.22 -2.20 -7.29
CA LEU A 799 -4.42 -2.91 -7.73
C LEU A 799 -5.64 -1.98 -7.81
N ARG A 800 -5.79 -1.04 -6.86
CA ARG A 800 -6.92 -0.10 -6.83
C ARG A 800 -6.82 0.89 -7.98
N ALA A 801 -5.67 1.51 -8.17
CA ALA A 801 -5.39 2.39 -9.30
C ALA A 801 -5.64 1.66 -10.62
N SER A 802 -5.19 0.40 -10.74
CA SER A 802 -5.41 -0.42 -11.93
C SER A 802 -6.89 -0.67 -12.22
N THR A 803 -7.71 -1.02 -11.20
CA THR A 803 -9.16 -1.23 -11.41
C THR A 803 -9.84 0.02 -11.94
N GLN A 804 -9.51 1.18 -11.37
CA GLN A 804 -10.13 2.45 -11.74
C GLN A 804 -9.64 2.94 -13.10
N ALA A 805 -8.34 2.84 -13.40
CA ALA A 805 -7.77 3.25 -14.69
C ALA A 805 -8.30 2.40 -15.85
N VAL A 806 -8.35 1.08 -15.69
CA VAL A 806 -8.81 0.16 -16.74
C VAL A 806 -10.30 0.39 -17.06
N GLY A 807 -11.14 0.57 -16.03
CA GLY A 807 -12.55 0.88 -16.23
C GLY A 807 -12.77 2.30 -16.76
N GLY A 808 -12.17 3.28 -16.10
CA GLY A 808 -12.39 4.71 -16.37
C GLY A 808 -11.85 5.17 -17.71
N ALA A 809 -10.75 4.59 -18.22
CA ALA A 809 -10.22 4.89 -19.54
C ALA A 809 -11.24 4.62 -20.68
N THR A 810 -12.24 3.74 -20.45
CA THR A 810 -13.33 3.52 -21.43
C THR A 810 -14.23 4.75 -21.60
N GLY A 811 -14.27 5.64 -20.60
CA GLY A 811 -15.17 6.80 -20.57
C GLY A 811 -16.64 6.46 -20.37
N ILE A 812 -16.99 5.19 -20.09
CA ILE A 812 -18.38 4.80 -19.86
C ILE A 812 -18.80 5.23 -18.46
N PRO A 813 -19.81 6.10 -18.30
CA PRO A 813 -20.32 6.48 -16.99
C PRO A 813 -20.95 5.29 -16.27
N PHE A 814 -20.83 5.22 -14.94
CA PHE A 814 -21.45 4.14 -14.14
C PHE A 814 -22.98 4.06 -14.34
N GLY A 815 -23.64 5.21 -14.49
CA GLY A 815 -25.07 5.30 -14.77
C GLY A 815 -25.49 4.64 -16.08
N GLU A 816 -24.59 4.55 -17.07
CA GLU A 816 -24.85 3.96 -18.39
C GLU A 816 -24.24 2.56 -18.57
N LEU A 817 -23.30 2.18 -17.71
CA LEU A 817 -22.55 0.93 -17.82
C LEU A 817 -23.48 -0.28 -17.84
N LYS A 818 -23.34 -1.12 -18.87
CA LYS A 818 -24.10 -2.37 -19.08
C LYS A 818 -23.24 -3.43 -19.75
N ARG A 819 -23.22 -4.64 -19.19
CA ARG A 819 -22.55 -5.82 -19.72
C ARG A 819 -23.27 -7.10 -19.29
N SER A 820 -24.33 -7.46 -20.00
CA SER A 820 -25.09 -8.68 -19.71
C SER A 820 -24.19 -9.94 -19.73
N LEU A 821 -24.34 -10.78 -18.70
CA LEU A 821 -23.69 -12.08 -18.64
C LEU A 821 -24.61 -13.23 -19.11
N ALA A 822 -25.87 -12.99 -19.47
CA ALA A 822 -26.87 -14.03 -19.74
C ALA A 822 -26.40 -15.14 -20.71
N ASP A 823 -25.59 -14.79 -21.70
CA ASP A 823 -25.09 -15.72 -22.74
C ASP A 823 -23.73 -16.36 -22.41
N THR A 824 -23.27 -16.27 -21.15
CA THR A 824 -21.97 -16.82 -20.71
C THR A 824 -22.15 -17.99 -19.75
N SER A 825 -21.27 -18.99 -19.82
CA SER A 825 -21.35 -20.20 -18.99
C SER A 825 -20.51 -20.06 -17.71
N PRO A 826 -21.00 -20.59 -16.56
CA PRO A 826 -20.21 -20.69 -15.33
C PRO A 826 -18.88 -21.42 -15.56
N GLN A 827 -17.81 -20.92 -14.95
CA GLN A 827 -16.51 -21.61 -14.94
C GLN A 827 -16.44 -22.60 -13.77
N PRO A 828 -15.77 -23.75 -13.90
CA PRO A 828 -15.49 -24.62 -12.76
C PRO A 828 -14.63 -23.86 -11.75
N THR A 829 -15.02 -23.90 -10.47
CA THR A 829 -14.20 -23.38 -9.39
C THR A 829 -12.90 -24.20 -9.30
N PRO A 830 -11.71 -23.60 -9.27
CA PRO A 830 -10.48 -24.34 -9.01
C PRO A 830 -10.60 -25.04 -7.65
N SER A 831 -10.51 -26.37 -7.63
CA SER A 831 -10.41 -27.10 -6.36
C SER A 831 -9.04 -26.81 -5.73
N PRO A 832 -8.92 -26.79 -4.38
CA PRO A 832 -7.61 -26.74 -3.74
C PRO A 832 -6.84 -27.99 -4.18
N SER A 833 -5.75 -27.81 -4.93
CA SER A 833 -4.92 -28.92 -5.39
C SER A 833 -3.99 -29.38 -4.26
N ASP A 834 -4.25 -30.55 -3.70
CA ASP A 834 -3.34 -31.34 -2.84
C ASP A 834 -2.24 -32.05 -3.66
N SER A 835 -1.62 -31.36 -4.62
CA SER A 835 -0.56 -31.96 -5.45
C SER A 835 0.60 -31.00 -5.60
N GLY A 836 1.73 -31.36 -4.99
CA GLY A 836 3.02 -30.71 -5.20
C GLY A 836 3.47 -30.78 -6.66
N PRO A 837 4.48 -29.97 -7.05
CA PRO A 837 4.92 -29.90 -8.44
C PRO A 837 5.53 -31.23 -8.90
N ASP A 838 4.98 -31.81 -9.96
CA ASP A 838 5.62 -32.88 -10.71
C ASP A 838 6.88 -32.34 -11.38
N ILE A 839 8.03 -32.87 -10.97
CA ILE A 839 9.30 -32.69 -11.66
C ILE A 839 9.21 -33.47 -12.97
N VAL A 840 9.06 -32.76 -14.08
CA VAL A 840 9.27 -33.32 -15.42
C VAL A 840 10.76 -33.19 -15.76
N THR A 841 11.49 -34.31 -15.74
CA THR A 841 12.78 -34.43 -16.44
C THR A 841 12.53 -34.86 -17.89
N PRO A 842 13.14 -34.20 -18.89
CA PRO A 842 13.02 -34.57 -20.28
C PRO A 842 14.02 -35.69 -20.65
N ASP A 843 13.55 -36.81 -21.20
CA ASP A 843 13.94 -37.25 -22.55
C ASP A 843 13.32 -38.59 -22.96
N ASP A 844 13.17 -38.70 -24.29
CA ASP A 844 13.10 -39.88 -25.15
C ASP A 844 11.76 -40.64 -25.41
N THR A 845 11.21 -40.29 -26.58
CA THR A 845 10.80 -41.15 -27.70
C THR A 845 9.89 -42.38 -27.48
N GLY A 846 8.67 -42.27 -28.05
CA GLY A 846 8.11 -43.31 -28.92
C GLY A 846 6.96 -44.18 -28.39
N GLY A 847 5.85 -44.19 -29.15
CA GLY A 847 5.11 -45.44 -29.46
C GLY A 847 3.93 -45.86 -28.58
N ALA A 848 2.72 -45.65 -29.13
CA ALA A 848 1.57 -46.58 -29.25
C ALA A 848 1.15 -47.58 -28.14
N ASP A 849 -0.19 -47.61 -27.97
CA ASP A 849 -1.09 -48.73 -27.65
C ASP A 849 -1.15 -49.37 -26.25
N GLY A 850 -2.38 -49.40 -25.72
CA GLY A 850 -2.99 -50.65 -25.21
C GLY A 850 -3.15 -50.83 -23.69
N GLY A 851 -4.39 -50.65 -23.21
CA GLY A 851 -5.16 -51.68 -22.47
C GLY A 851 -4.77 -52.15 -21.05
N HIS A 852 -5.84 -52.27 -20.23
CA HIS A 852 -6.09 -53.26 -19.16
C HIS A 852 -5.69 -52.97 -17.70
N THR A 853 -6.75 -52.72 -16.91
CA THR A 853 -7.13 -53.31 -15.60
C THR A 853 -6.11 -54.02 -14.70
N ALA A 854 -6.16 -53.59 -13.42
CA ALA A 854 -6.34 -54.36 -12.18
C ALA A 854 -5.14 -54.64 -11.23
N ASP A 855 -5.43 -54.30 -9.96
CA ASP A 855 -5.18 -55.02 -8.69
C ASP A 855 -3.87 -54.84 -7.89
N GLY A 856 -4.08 -54.40 -6.64
CA GLY A 856 -3.54 -55.00 -5.41
C GLY A 856 -2.03 -54.95 -5.10
N GLY A 857 -1.66 -54.23 -4.02
CA GLY A 857 -0.38 -54.48 -3.35
C GLY A 857 -0.03 -53.48 -2.24
N SER A 858 -0.20 -53.89 -0.99
CA SER A 858 0.16 -53.19 0.25
C SER A 858 1.68 -53.10 0.47
N GLY A 859 2.15 -52.04 1.15
CA GLY A 859 3.50 -51.99 1.75
C GLY A 859 3.88 -50.62 2.33
N ASP A 860 3.92 -50.55 3.67
CA ASP A 860 4.42 -49.46 4.53
C ASP A 860 5.86 -49.00 4.19
N ASP A 861 6.13 -47.69 4.31
CA ASP A 861 6.96 -47.08 5.37
C ASP A 861 7.61 -45.74 4.92
N GLY A 862 7.54 -44.72 5.81
CA GLY A 862 8.62 -43.75 5.98
C GLY A 862 8.41 -42.32 5.47
N GLY A 863 7.40 -41.59 5.97
CA GLY A 863 7.27 -40.13 5.79
C GLY A 863 7.49 -39.38 7.12
N GLY A 864 8.54 -38.56 7.17
CA GLY A 864 8.97 -37.78 8.34
C GLY A 864 7.99 -36.70 8.79
N ALA A 865 8.07 -36.41 10.08
CA ALA A 865 7.17 -35.55 10.84
C ALA A 865 7.19 -34.06 10.43
N LEU A 866 6.00 -33.49 10.25
CA LEU A 866 5.74 -32.05 10.43
C LEU A 866 5.06 -31.84 11.79
N ALA A 867 5.40 -30.71 12.41
CA ALA A 867 5.08 -30.35 13.78
C ALA A 867 3.56 -30.30 14.06
N SER A 868 3.15 -30.95 15.15
CA SER A 868 1.75 -30.97 15.59
C SER A 868 1.45 -29.79 16.52
N THR A 869 0.51 -28.93 16.14
CA THR A 869 -0.37 -28.23 17.08
C THR A 869 -1.79 -28.72 16.80
N GLY A 870 -2.33 -29.52 17.72
CA GLY A 870 -3.67 -30.09 17.57
C GLY A 870 -3.92 -31.22 18.54
N VAL A 871 -4.88 -31.02 19.45
CA VAL A 871 -5.35 -31.96 20.46
C VAL A 871 -5.43 -33.39 19.92
N ARG A 872 -4.82 -34.34 20.65
CA ARG A 872 -4.69 -35.75 20.24
C ARG A 872 -6.03 -36.37 19.81
N LEU A 873 -6.24 -36.48 18.49
CA LEU A 873 -7.38 -37.17 17.87
C LEU A 873 -7.54 -38.62 18.37
N GLY A 874 -6.43 -39.27 18.77
CA GLY A 874 -6.46 -40.59 19.39
C GLY A 874 -7.26 -40.65 20.69
N THR A 875 -7.24 -39.60 21.51
CA THR A 875 -7.97 -39.58 22.79
C THR A 875 -9.47 -39.43 22.58
N LEU A 876 -9.88 -38.61 21.61
CA LEU A 876 -11.30 -38.44 21.24
C LEU A 876 -11.87 -39.71 20.57
N ALA A 877 -11.09 -40.40 19.74
CA ALA A 877 -11.49 -41.68 19.14
C ALA A 877 -11.69 -42.78 20.19
N VAL A 878 -10.82 -42.84 21.21
CA VAL A 878 -10.96 -43.79 22.33
C VAL A 878 -12.18 -43.48 23.20
N ILE A 879 -12.46 -42.20 23.46
CA ILE A 879 -13.66 -41.77 24.21
C ILE A 879 -14.94 -42.10 23.43
N ALA A 880 -14.96 -41.85 22.11
CA ALA A 880 -16.09 -42.21 21.26
C ALA A 880 -16.34 -43.73 21.23
N ALA A 881 -15.29 -44.54 21.14
CA ALA A 881 -15.41 -45.99 21.19
C ALA A 881 -15.95 -46.48 22.55
N LEU A 882 -15.50 -45.89 23.66
CA LEU A 882 -16.00 -46.22 25.00
C LEU A 882 -17.47 -45.85 25.18
N LEU A 883 -17.91 -44.71 24.63
CA LEU A 883 -19.32 -44.28 24.67
C LEU A 883 -20.22 -45.20 23.83
N VAL A 884 -19.77 -45.65 22.66
CA VAL A 884 -20.49 -46.62 21.82
C VAL A 884 -20.63 -47.98 22.52
N VAL A 885 -19.56 -48.47 23.18
CA VAL A 885 -19.60 -49.73 23.94
C VAL A 885 -20.53 -49.62 25.16
N ALA A 886 -20.54 -48.47 25.85
CA ALA A 886 -21.45 -48.22 26.96
C ALA A 886 -22.92 -48.12 26.51
N GLY A 887 -23.18 -47.45 25.38
CA GLY A 887 -24.50 -47.38 24.74
C GLY A 887 -25.01 -48.75 24.27
N TRP A 888 -24.13 -49.58 23.70
CA TRP A 888 -24.48 -50.93 23.28
C TRP A 888 -24.81 -51.83 24.47
N ARG A 889 -24.03 -51.78 25.56
CA ARG A 889 -24.31 -52.56 26.78
C ARG A 889 -25.62 -52.15 27.46
N THR A 890 -25.94 -50.86 27.49
CA THR A 890 -27.21 -50.38 28.06
C THR A 890 -28.42 -50.83 27.23
N ALA A 891 -28.33 -50.80 25.91
CA ALA A 891 -29.35 -51.33 25.01
C ALA A 891 -29.56 -52.85 25.15
N VAL A 892 -28.48 -53.62 25.32
CA VAL A 892 -28.54 -55.09 25.52
C VAL A 892 -29.16 -55.44 26.88
N VAL A 893 -28.85 -54.69 27.94
CA VAL A 893 -29.46 -54.89 29.28
C VAL A 893 -30.93 -54.50 29.30
N ALA A 894 -31.32 -53.45 28.57
CA ALA A 894 -32.72 -53.05 28.42
C ALA A 894 -33.55 -54.08 27.64
N ARG A 895 -33.00 -54.69 26.58
CA ARG A 895 -33.65 -55.78 25.81
C ARG A 895 -33.76 -57.09 26.60
N ARG A 896 -32.85 -57.38 27.53
CA ARG A 896 -32.93 -58.58 28.39
C ARG A 896 -33.94 -58.44 29.54
N ARG A 897 -34.40 -57.23 29.87
CA ARG A 897 -35.42 -56.99 30.91
C ARG A 897 -36.87 -56.98 30.40
N THR A 898 -37.09 -56.97 29.09
CA THR A 898 -38.42 -56.92 28.46
C THR A 898 -38.93 -58.28 27.95
N GLY A 899 -38.16 -59.36 28.10
CA GLY A 899 -38.52 -60.71 27.67
C GLY A 899 -38.84 -61.67 28.82
N ARG A 900 -39.93 -61.45 29.56
CA ARG A 900 -40.53 -62.46 30.45
C ARG A 900 -42.06 -62.43 30.28
N PRO A 901 -42.69 -63.48 29.72
CA PRO A 901 -44.14 -63.52 29.52
C PRO A 901 -44.85 -64.06 30.76
N ASP A 902 -45.76 -63.28 31.34
CA ASP A 902 -46.79 -63.78 32.25
C ASP A 902 -48.04 -64.14 31.42
N ALA A 903 -48.26 -65.43 31.23
CA ALA A 903 -49.55 -65.99 30.85
C ALA A 903 -50.14 -66.67 32.09
N GLY A 904 -51.19 -66.09 32.65
CA GLY A 904 -51.97 -66.69 33.72
C GLY A 904 -52.96 -67.74 33.19
N SER A 905 -53.26 -68.76 34.01
CA SER A 905 -54.62 -69.23 34.34
C SER A 905 -54.57 -70.56 35.09
N ALA A 906 -55.07 -70.60 36.33
CA ALA A 906 -56.27 -71.37 36.72
C ALA A 906 -56.29 -71.73 38.23
N ARG A 907 -57.40 -71.28 38.86
CA ARG A 907 -57.95 -71.59 40.19
C ARG A 907 -57.48 -70.78 41.39
#